data_AF-A0A0D9ZP76-F1
#
_entry.id   AF-A0A0D9ZP76-F1
#
_cell.length_a   1.000
_cell.length_b   1.000
_cell.length_c   1.000
_cell.angle_alpha   90.00
_cell.angle_beta   90.00
_cell.angle_gamma   90.00
#
_symmetry.space_group_name_H-M   'P 1'
#
loop_
_entity.id
_entity.type
_entity.pdbx_description
1 polymer ?
#
loop_
_entity_poly.entity_id
_entity_poly.type
_entity_poly.pdbx_seq_one_letter_code
_entity_poly.pdbx_strand_id
1 'polypeptide(L)'
;MASRRGAFALVAALCLLELARRGLAEEPAVPAMFVFGDSTVDVGNNNFLANCKANCKANYPRYGVDYPFQSPTGRFSNGYNLADQLAQKLGFDKSPPPYLSLPDVTIISQMSKGINFASGGSGLIDSTGWKVCTEVFNMSAQVQSFTSAVQKMGNGTADLISRSLIFINTGSNDLFEYTDFPSNTTRNDTEFLQSLVASYKGHLKDLYGAGARKFSVVSPSLVGCCPSQRAVAHDTNDLDFHGCSRAANGLSRQLYPMLGSMLRGLAADLPGMHYSLGDSVGMAELVLNGTVLPGANFTVLDRPCCGGGVGGCNGTAPLCLDRGSYLFWDNFHPTAAASNVFARELFFDPGAFVHPMNVHELAELRPTNRRAAYLSVLLYGAKLLSAEPATVRLEADNHRGRRRGGERLGAPDGRGIGGDFRSITVGSAPVRSRPRQDHGVLTPNRSRNGDGRTASLAVVLNAPFSSLCSDLYDRCRWPPVGGEQQGGRKKKGEILRVSHTEKFVNIFAQYLQVCVRCIFRFFGAFSYAAPCLSLTASVLHSFLEEHDDSAKSGSCSCLSKDEAYCSICFGVLLPTCYQDDGVEPLRSVSPIDNVTSIISEAVQREGHQVDEFSLEISLPAVIAANDRAIRLYMKEKYGSANWFDEKIFSQQTMSVKEALRILLVPSVEKQMNVKHGNNSFRIRLTYTHDEGSQKLLRLLPNDRGRKRKTESRDGSSKRGSTDDDKQILSESDAFINKTLEGIQDQDFRSLFQLPPEKVLEPCHLVISCQRSPIYIGGRYLKLSRNVSQSCWIIDDERMGEASVEEIIGENVRAICKGDGYKFHAAGREDINVRMLGSGRPFLVEVLNVRSIPSATEVQQIADKINDSEKKHVRVRNLKLVGSEIWTMMREGEAEKQKQYAALIWTSRPLTDDDLHNISLIKDMAGTYIKEFVHGDLGRTHPSVGVMLSCRAEILQLDVTDVKMDFLQ
;
A
#
# COMPACT_ATOMS: atom_id res chain seq x y z
N MET A 1 4.09 -44.78 15.64
CA MET A 1 3.30 -43.52 15.67
C MET A 1 4.14 -42.24 15.53
N ALA A 2 5.44 -42.23 15.90
CA ALA A 2 6.27 -41.03 15.90
C ALA A 2 6.33 -40.26 14.56
N SER A 3 6.63 -40.92 13.44
CA SER A 3 6.86 -40.26 12.13
C SER A 3 5.67 -39.42 11.62
N ARG A 4 4.42 -39.83 11.89
CA ARG A 4 3.23 -39.06 11.49
C ARG A 4 3.04 -37.77 12.29
N ARG A 5 3.52 -37.70 13.54
CA ARG A 5 3.52 -36.44 14.31
C ARG A 5 4.56 -35.48 13.76
N GLY A 6 5.74 -35.96 13.36
CA GLY A 6 6.76 -35.15 12.68
C GLY A 6 6.23 -34.52 11.38
N ALA A 7 5.57 -35.30 10.52
CA ALA A 7 4.98 -34.78 9.28
C ALA A 7 3.88 -33.73 9.53
N PHE A 8 2.97 -33.96 10.48
CA PHE A 8 1.94 -32.97 10.83
C PHE A 8 2.53 -31.71 11.48
N ALA A 9 3.54 -31.84 12.34
CA ALA A 9 4.24 -30.69 12.92
C ALA A 9 5.00 -29.89 11.86
N LEU A 10 5.62 -30.56 10.87
CA LEU A 10 6.32 -29.90 9.77
C LEU A 10 5.35 -29.15 8.85
N VAL A 11 4.21 -29.77 8.48
CA VAL A 11 3.18 -29.10 7.67
C VAL A 11 2.53 -27.95 8.46
N ALA A 12 2.22 -28.13 9.74
CA ALA A 12 1.71 -27.06 10.58
C ALA A 12 2.74 -25.91 10.72
N ALA A 13 4.03 -26.21 10.91
CA ALA A 13 5.09 -25.21 10.96
C ALA A 13 5.26 -24.48 9.62
N LEU A 14 5.16 -25.18 8.47
CA LEU A 14 5.21 -24.56 7.14
C LEU A 14 3.98 -23.69 6.85
N CYS A 15 2.78 -24.11 7.28
CA CYS A 15 1.58 -23.30 7.18
C CYS A 15 1.62 -22.10 8.14
N LEU A 16 2.16 -22.24 9.35
CA LEU A 16 2.38 -21.13 10.29
C LEU A 16 3.48 -20.18 9.81
N LEU A 17 4.52 -20.68 9.12
CA LEU A 17 5.52 -19.86 8.43
C LEU A 17 4.89 -19.06 7.28
N GLU A 18 4.08 -19.68 6.41
CA GLU A 18 3.43 -18.97 5.30
C GLU A 18 2.29 -18.06 5.78
N LEU A 19 1.66 -18.34 6.93
CA LEU A 19 0.74 -17.41 7.60
C LEU A 19 1.49 -16.25 8.27
N ALA A 20 2.63 -16.49 8.92
CA ALA A 20 3.49 -15.43 9.44
C ALA A 20 4.02 -14.53 8.31
N ARG A 21 4.40 -15.12 7.17
CA ARG A 21 4.82 -14.41 5.94
C ARG A 21 3.67 -13.66 5.22
N ARG A 22 2.43 -13.76 5.73
CA ARG A 22 1.25 -13.03 5.23
C ARG A 22 0.62 -12.12 6.30
N GLY A 23 0.86 -12.38 7.58
CA GLY A 23 0.52 -11.51 8.71
C GLY A 23 1.56 -10.40 8.93
N LEU A 24 2.80 -10.63 8.49
CA LEU A 24 3.75 -9.56 8.21
C LEU A 24 3.39 -8.94 6.86
N ALA A 25 2.82 -7.72 6.89
CA ALA A 25 3.03 -6.80 5.78
C ALA A 25 4.53 -6.45 5.77
N GLU A 26 5.21 -6.69 4.65
CA GLU A 26 6.59 -6.25 4.48
C GLU A 26 6.55 -4.71 4.38
N GLU A 27 7.11 -4.05 5.40
CA GLU A 27 7.24 -2.58 5.44
C GLU A 27 7.95 -2.09 4.17
N PRO A 28 7.42 -1.08 3.47
CA PRO A 28 8.00 -0.67 2.19
C PRO A 28 9.49 -0.32 2.28
N ALA A 29 10.27 -0.83 1.31
CA ALA A 29 11.74 -0.71 1.29
C ALA A 29 12.24 0.74 1.18
N VAL A 30 11.35 1.69 0.85
CA VAL A 30 11.52 3.13 0.99
C VAL A 30 10.26 3.73 1.62
N PRO A 31 10.33 4.80 2.41
CA PRO A 31 9.15 5.37 3.08
C PRO A 31 8.12 5.94 2.09
N ALA A 32 8.58 6.45 0.94
CA ALA A 32 7.75 6.95 -0.14
C ALA A 32 8.42 6.73 -1.50
N MET A 33 7.59 6.63 -2.56
CA MET A 33 8.03 6.65 -3.96
C MET A 33 7.44 7.87 -4.67
N PHE A 34 8.25 8.66 -5.36
CA PHE A 34 7.79 9.78 -6.17
C PHE A 34 8.04 9.47 -7.65
N VAL A 35 6.99 9.53 -8.47
CA VAL A 35 7.02 9.05 -9.86
C VAL A 35 6.91 10.21 -10.83
N PHE A 36 7.76 10.22 -11.86
CA PHE A 36 7.81 11.27 -12.88
C PHE A 36 7.87 10.67 -14.29
N GLY A 37 7.36 11.42 -15.27
CA GLY A 37 7.53 11.15 -16.69
C GLY A 37 6.24 10.84 -17.47
N ASP A 38 6.29 9.67 -18.10
CA ASP A 38 5.50 9.03 -19.15
C ASP A 38 4.01 8.64 -19.00
N SER A 39 3.32 8.33 -20.11
CA SER A 39 2.10 7.48 -20.12
C SER A 39 2.38 6.05 -19.65
N THR A 40 3.61 5.57 -19.80
CA THR A 40 4.06 4.25 -19.30
C THR A 40 4.00 4.14 -17.76
N VAL A 41 4.01 5.28 -17.07
CA VAL A 41 4.00 5.40 -15.60
C VAL A 41 2.87 6.28 -15.05
N ASP A 42 2.14 7.03 -15.89
CA ASP A 42 0.90 7.76 -15.53
C ASP A 42 -0.19 6.82 -15.02
N VAL A 43 -0.85 7.25 -13.95
CA VAL A 43 -1.91 6.53 -13.23
C VAL A 43 -3.24 7.30 -13.18
N GLY A 44 -3.34 8.44 -13.88
CA GLY A 44 -4.55 9.21 -14.07
C GLY A 44 -4.42 10.73 -14.11
N ASN A 45 -3.22 11.32 -14.19
CA ASN A 45 -3.06 12.78 -14.19
C ASN A 45 -3.75 13.44 -15.39
N ASN A 46 -3.64 12.84 -16.58
CA ASN A 46 -4.27 13.35 -17.80
C ASN A 46 -5.80 13.43 -17.73
N ASN A 47 -6.44 12.75 -16.79
CA ASN A 47 -7.89 12.83 -16.58
C ASN A 47 -8.31 14.26 -16.18
N PHE A 48 -7.46 14.95 -15.42
CA PHE A 48 -7.72 16.26 -14.81
C PHE A 48 -7.29 17.46 -15.69
N LEU A 49 -6.61 17.19 -16.80
CA LEU A 49 -6.22 18.19 -17.80
C LEU A 49 -7.43 18.56 -18.69
N ALA A 50 -7.83 19.82 -18.73
CA ALA A 50 -9.07 20.28 -19.36
C ALA A 50 -9.01 20.27 -20.90
N ASN A 51 -7.86 20.65 -21.47
CA ASN A 51 -7.65 20.79 -22.92
C ASN A 51 -6.96 19.56 -23.54
N CYS A 52 -6.57 18.59 -22.71
CA CYS A 52 -5.91 17.35 -23.15
C CYS A 52 -6.86 16.49 -23.99
N LYS A 53 -6.44 16.13 -25.22
CA LYS A 53 -7.26 15.35 -26.16
C LYS A 53 -7.57 13.95 -25.62
N ALA A 54 -8.74 13.41 -25.98
CA ALA A 54 -9.22 12.11 -25.51
C ALA A 54 -8.30 10.93 -25.87
N ASN A 55 -7.54 10.99 -26.97
CA ASN A 55 -6.55 9.96 -27.33
C ASN A 55 -5.30 9.96 -26.42
N CYS A 56 -5.09 11.03 -25.65
CA CYS A 56 -4.06 11.11 -24.61
C CYS A 56 -4.65 10.95 -23.20
N LYS A 57 -5.77 10.24 -23.07
CA LYS A 57 -6.34 9.77 -21.81
C LYS A 57 -6.59 8.26 -21.91
N ALA A 58 -6.53 7.56 -20.78
CA ALA A 58 -6.80 6.12 -20.70
C ALA A 58 -7.92 5.82 -19.66
N ASN A 59 -8.93 6.70 -19.62
CA ASN A 59 -10.05 6.67 -18.68
C ASN A 59 -11.38 6.24 -19.33
N TYR A 60 -11.31 5.48 -20.42
CA TYR A 60 -12.45 4.87 -21.11
C TYR A 60 -12.23 3.35 -21.26
N PRO A 61 -13.28 2.57 -21.59
CA PRO A 61 -13.21 1.10 -21.61
C PRO A 61 -12.07 0.53 -22.46
N ARG A 62 -11.74 -0.73 -22.17
CA ARG A 62 -10.52 -1.47 -22.59
C ARG A 62 -9.32 -1.16 -21.70
N TYR A 63 -8.93 0.09 -21.51
CA TYR A 63 -7.90 0.43 -20.53
C TYR A 63 -8.36 0.04 -19.13
N GLY A 64 -7.46 -0.54 -18.33
CA GLY A 64 -7.80 -1.06 -17.00
C GLY A 64 -8.76 -2.26 -16.96
N VAL A 65 -9.00 -2.97 -18.08
CA VAL A 65 -9.90 -4.15 -18.12
C VAL A 65 -9.52 -5.27 -17.14
N ASP A 66 -8.24 -5.44 -16.83
CA ASP A 66 -7.71 -6.38 -15.84
C ASP A 66 -7.23 -5.67 -14.55
N TYR A 67 -7.44 -4.36 -14.43
CA TYR A 67 -7.26 -3.63 -13.17
C TYR A 67 -8.38 -4.04 -12.19
N PRO A 68 -8.18 -3.96 -10.86
CA PRO A 68 -9.27 -4.17 -9.90
C PRO A 68 -10.55 -3.40 -10.27
N PHE A 69 -11.68 -4.12 -10.25
CA PHE A 69 -13.00 -3.63 -10.68
C PHE A 69 -13.07 -3.16 -12.15
N GLN A 70 -12.23 -3.71 -13.04
CA GLN A 70 -12.15 -3.42 -14.48
C GLN A 70 -12.07 -1.91 -14.81
N SER A 71 -11.49 -1.14 -13.89
CA SER A 71 -11.66 0.31 -13.83
C SER A 71 -10.64 1.07 -14.71
N PRO A 72 -11.09 1.85 -15.71
CA PRO A 72 -10.20 2.64 -16.56
C PRO A 72 -9.72 3.88 -15.80
N THR A 73 -8.64 3.72 -15.03
CA THR A 73 -8.13 4.76 -14.13
C THR A 73 -7.34 5.89 -14.81
N GLY A 74 -7.05 5.79 -16.11
CA GLY A 74 -6.05 6.64 -16.78
C GLY A 74 -4.67 5.99 -16.91
N ARG A 75 -4.52 4.71 -16.55
CA ARG A 75 -3.33 3.89 -16.86
C ARG A 75 -3.37 3.43 -18.32
N PHE A 76 -2.32 3.70 -19.08
CA PHE A 76 -2.18 3.30 -20.48
C PHE A 76 -1.79 1.81 -20.62
N SER A 77 -2.59 0.91 -20.04
CA SER A 77 -2.42 -0.54 -20.13
C SER A 77 -3.75 -1.28 -19.85
N ASN A 78 -3.76 -2.60 -19.98
CA ASN A 78 -4.87 -3.43 -19.53
C ASN A 78 -5.02 -3.47 -18.00
N GLY A 79 -3.97 -3.18 -17.22
CA GLY A 79 -3.99 -3.29 -15.77
C GLY A 79 -2.97 -2.40 -15.08
N TYR A 80 -2.27 -2.95 -14.09
CA TYR A 80 -1.16 -2.29 -13.39
C TYR A 80 -0.01 -1.93 -14.36
N ASN A 81 0.43 -0.67 -14.33
CA ASN A 81 1.50 -0.14 -15.19
C ASN A 81 2.89 -0.37 -14.56
N LEU A 82 3.96 0.14 -15.18
CA LEU A 82 5.33 -0.04 -14.69
C LEU A 82 5.55 0.56 -13.28
N ALA A 83 4.91 1.69 -12.96
CA ALA A 83 4.99 2.32 -11.65
C ALA A 83 4.24 1.52 -10.56
N ASP A 84 3.10 0.92 -10.88
CA ASP A 84 2.41 0.01 -9.95
C ASP A 84 3.24 -1.25 -9.67
N GLN A 85 3.78 -1.85 -10.73
CA GLN A 85 4.52 -3.11 -10.65
C GLN A 85 5.85 -2.94 -9.90
N LEU A 86 6.49 -1.76 -9.98
CA LEU A 86 7.67 -1.44 -9.17
C LEU A 86 7.29 -1.12 -7.72
N ALA A 87 6.22 -0.34 -7.49
CA ALA A 87 5.72 -0.06 -6.14
C ALA A 87 5.37 -1.35 -5.37
N GLN A 88 4.78 -2.35 -6.05
CA GLN A 88 4.48 -3.66 -5.47
C GLN A 88 5.72 -4.48 -5.09
N LYS A 89 6.85 -4.29 -5.77
CA LYS A 89 8.13 -4.92 -5.40
C LYS A 89 8.84 -4.17 -4.27
N LEU A 90 8.59 -2.87 -4.15
CA LEU A 90 8.99 -2.03 -3.02
C LEU A 90 8.12 -2.22 -1.76
N GLY A 91 7.06 -3.04 -1.78
CA GLY A 91 6.20 -3.32 -0.62
C GLY A 91 4.92 -2.47 -0.52
N PHE A 92 4.62 -1.60 -1.48
CA PHE A 92 3.36 -0.83 -1.52
C PHE A 92 2.25 -1.60 -2.27
N ASP A 93 0.97 -1.38 -1.94
CA ASP A 93 -0.16 -2.02 -2.65
C ASP A 93 -0.15 -1.81 -4.19
N LYS A 94 0.33 -0.64 -4.63
CA LYS A 94 0.35 -0.13 -6.02
C LYS A 94 1.06 1.22 -6.09
N SER A 95 1.07 1.87 -7.27
CA SER A 95 1.60 3.24 -7.40
C SER A 95 0.88 4.21 -6.46
N PRO A 96 1.58 5.23 -5.92
CA PRO A 96 0.95 6.39 -5.31
C PRO A 96 -0.05 7.07 -6.26
N PRO A 97 -1.00 7.88 -5.73
CA PRO A 97 -2.05 8.53 -6.50
C PRO A 97 -1.52 9.62 -7.46
N PRO A 98 -2.26 9.93 -8.55
CA PRO A 98 -1.90 11.00 -9.48
C PRO A 98 -2.03 12.37 -8.80
N TYR A 99 -1.00 13.19 -8.87
CA TYR A 99 -0.91 14.53 -8.26
C TYR A 99 -2.14 15.40 -8.52
N LEU A 100 -2.61 15.48 -9.77
CA LEU A 100 -3.74 16.34 -10.16
C LEU A 100 -5.10 15.84 -9.64
N SER A 101 -5.16 14.67 -9.00
CA SER A 101 -6.35 14.20 -8.29
C SER A 101 -6.45 14.67 -6.83
N LEU A 102 -5.35 15.22 -6.27
CA LEU A 102 -5.24 15.53 -4.85
C LEU A 102 -5.72 16.96 -4.54
N PRO A 103 -6.70 17.14 -3.64
CA PRO A 103 -6.98 18.46 -3.07
C PRO A 103 -5.74 19.03 -2.36
N ASP A 104 -5.49 20.34 -2.47
CA ASP A 104 -4.31 21.01 -1.88
C ASP A 104 -4.04 20.61 -0.41
N VAL A 105 -5.11 20.45 0.37
CA VAL A 105 -5.06 20.08 1.80
C VAL A 105 -4.54 18.66 2.07
N THR A 106 -4.58 17.74 1.09
CA THR A 106 -4.08 16.37 1.27
C THR A 106 -2.68 16.15 0.73
N ILE A 107 -2.16 17.05 -0.13
CA ILE A 107 -0.83 16.92 -0.77
C ILE A 107 0.26 16.70 0.29
N ILE A 108 0.30 17.56 1.33
CA ILE A 108 1.32 17.47 2.40
C ILE A 108 1.26 16.12 3.14
N SER A 109 0.07 15.62 3.47
CA SER A 109 -0.05 14.30 4.10
C SER A 109 0.32 13.16 3.14
N GLN A 110 0.02 13.28 1.85
CA GLN A 110 0.30 12.26 0.85
C GLN A 110 1.79 12.15 0.51
N MET A 111 2.57 13.24 0.63
CA MET A 111 4.03 13.21 0.52
C MET A 111 4.70 12.20 1.47
N SER A 112 4.07 11.84 2.59
CA SER A 112 4.58 10.80 3.51
C SER A 112 4.62 9.38 2.91
N LYS A 113 3.85 9.12 1.84
CA LYS A 113 3.74 7.82 1.15
C LYS A 113 4.13 7.90 -0.34
N GLY A 114 4.24 9.10 -0.88
CA GLY A 114 4.61 9.35 -2.27
C GLY A 114 3.47 9.91 -3.12
N ILE A 115 3.82 10.43 -4.29
CA ILE A 115 2.90 11.02 -5.28
C ILE A 115 3.38 10.63 -6.68
N ASN A 116 2.46 10.36 -7.60
CA ASN A 116 2.76 10.16 -9.01
C ASN A 116 2.44 11.43 -9.82
N PHE A 117 3.46 12.06 -10.37
CA PHE A 117 3.37 13.28 -11.19
C PHE A 117 3.35 12.98 -12.70
N ALA A 118 3.61 11.73 -13.13
CA ALA A 118 3.73 11.39 -14.55
C ALA A 118 2.45 11.65 -15.36
N SER A 119 2.60 11.96 -16.64
CA SER A 119 1.54 12.46 -17.51
C SER A 119 1.69 11.92 -18.93
N GLY A 120 0.62 11.30 -19.45
CA GLY A 120 0.62 10.76 -20.81
C GLY A 120 0.95 11.80 -21.88
N GLY A 121 1.89 11.46 -22.77
CA GLY A 121 2.40 12.35 -23.81
C GLY A 121 3.50 13.33 -23.37
N SER A 122 3.82 13.45 -22.07
CA SER A 122 4.96 14.26 -21.62
C SER A 122 6.29 13.69 -22.13
N GLY A 123 7.24 14.58 -22.42
CA GLY A 123 8.62 14.23 -22.73
C GLY A 123 9.63 14.72 -21.69
N LEU A 124 10.89 14.84 -22.11
CA LEU A 124 11.99 15.49 -21.40
C LEU A 124 12.07 17.00 -21.68
N ILE A 125 11.58 17.46 -22.84
CA ILE A 125 11.42 18.88 -23.16
C ILE A 125 9.95 19.30 -23.07
N ASP A 126 9.69 20.51 -22.57
CA ASP A 126 8.34 20.96 -22.20
C ASP A 126 7.38 21.19 -23.37
N SER A 127 7.89 21.17 -24.60
CA SER A 127 7.12 21.24 -25.85
C SER A 127 6.61 19.88 -26.33
N THR A 128 7.21 18.77 -25.88
CA THR A 128 6.80 17.42 -26.27
C THR A 128 5.39 17.12 -25.75
N GLY A 129 4.56 16.52 -26.60
CA GLY A 129 3.16 16.21 -26.29
C GLY A 129 2.19 17.33 -26.70
N TRP A 130 2.65 18.56 -26.94
CA TRP A 130 1.78 19.67 -27.35
C TRP A 130 1.07 19.40 -28.68
N LYS A 131 1.80 18.88 -29.70
CA LYS A 131 1.20 18.57 -31.01
C LYS A 131 0.16 17.46 -30.90
N VAL A 132 0.52 16.37 -30.21
CA VAL A 132 -0.28 15.15 -30.14
C VAL A 132 -1.48 15.31 -29.20
N CYS A 133 -1.26 15.89 -28.02
CA CYS A 133 -2.24 15.90 -26.91
C CYS A 133 -2.88 17.26 -26.63
N THR A 134 -2.37 18.37 -27.17
CA THR A 134 -2.78 19.77 -26.89
C THR A 134 -2.57 20.25 -25.45
N GLU A 135 -2.57 19.37 -24.46
CA GLU A 135 -2.20 19.69 -23.08
C GLU A 135 -1.62 18.44 -22.42
N VAL A 136 -0.48 18.60 -21.75
CA VAL A 136 0.21 17.59 -20.94
C VAL A 136 0.75 18.27 -19.69
N PHE A 137 0.87 17.54 -18.59
CA PHE A 137 1.53 18.03 -17.38
C PHE A 137 3.03 17.76 -17.55
N ASN A 138 3.71 18.70 -18.22
CA ASN A 138 5.08 18.55 -18.71
C ASN A 138 6.13 18.42 -17.58
N MET A 139 7.33 17.94 -17.94
CA MET A 139 8.36 17.57 -16.96
C MET A 139 8.75 18.73 -16.03
N SER A 140 8.86 19.96 -16.53
CA SER A 140 9.07 21.14 -15.66
C SER A 140 7.94 21.31 -14.65
N ALA A 141 6.66 21.20 -15.06
CA ALA A 141 5.53 21.32 -14.15
C ALA A 141 5.45 20.16 -13.13
N GLN A 142 5.85 18.94 -13.51
CA GLN A 142 5.96 17.79 -12.61
C GLN A 142 7.02 18.06 -11.52
N VAL A 143 8.23 18.45 -11.92
CA VAL A 143 9.34 18.75 -11.01
C VAL A 143 9.02 19.96 -10.12
N GLN A 144 8.50 21.05 -10.69
CA GLN A 144 8.09 22.24 -9.92
C GLN A 144 6.98 21.95 -8.92
N SER A 145 6.05 21.05 -9.24
CA SER A 145 4.99 20.62 -8.31
C SER A 145 5.55 19.83 -7.14
N PHE A 146 6.51 18.92 -7.40
CA PHE A 146 7.22 18.22 -6.33
C PHE A 146 8.05 19.17 -5.46
N THR A 147 8.86 20.06 -6.04
CA THR A 147 9.69 20.99 -5.25
C THR A 147 8.82 21.97 -4.44
N SER A 148 7.70 22.43 -5.00
CA SER A 148 6.70 23.24 -4.29
C SER A 148 6.03 22.44 -3.15
N ALA A 149 5.71 21.16 -3.35
CA ALA A 149 5.16 20.31 -2.31
C ALA A 149 6.17 20.10 -1.17
N VAL A 150 7.45 19.85 -1.48
CA VAL A 150 8.52 19.75 -0.47
C VAL A 150 8.67 21.06 0.33
N GLN A 151 8.66 22.21 -0.35
CA GLN A 151 8.70 23.53 0.31
C GLN A 151 7.50 23.75 1.24
N LYS A 152 6.29 23.38 0.82
CA LYS A 152 5.06 23.44 1.63
C LYS A 152 5.15 22.60 2.93
N MET A 153 5.99 21.56 2.99
CA MET A 153 6.18 20.75 4.21
C MET A 153 7.12 21.38 5.26
N GLY A 154 7.97 22.33 4.87
CA GLY A 154 8.88 23.04 5.78
C GLY A 154 10.11 22.26 6.26
N ASN A 155 10.82 22.85 7.23
CA ASN A 155 12.12 22.39 7.70
C ASN A 155 12.03 21.12 8.56
N GLY A 156 12.29 19.97 7.95
CA GLY A 156 12.38 18.66 8.62
C GLY A 156 12.30 17.48 7.67
N THR A 157 11.76 17.68 6.46
CA THR A 157 11.45 16.63 5.49
C THR A 157 12.63 16.12 4.66
N ALA A 158 13.82 16.69 4.84
CA ALA A 158 15.03 16.27 4.14
C ALA A 158 15.40 14.80 4.39
N ASP A 159 15.15 14.25 5.59
CA ASP A 159 15.36 12.80 5.84
C ASP A 159 14.43 11.95 4.98
N LEU A 160 13.11 12.20 5.07
CA LEU A 160 12.07 11.53 4.27
C LEU A 160 12.42 11.54 2.78
N ILE A 161 12.67 12.72 2.20
CA ILE A 161 12.94 12.86 0.77
C ILE A 161 14.28 12.23 0.35
N SER A 162 15.30 12.25 1.23
CA SER A 162 16.59 11.57 0.94
C SER A 162 16.51 10.04 1.00
N ARG A 163 15.59 9.49 1.81
CA ARG A 163 15.36 8.04 1.96
C ARG A 163 14.40 7.47 0.93
N SER A 164 13.50 8.31 0.42
CA SER A 164 12.50 8.00 -0.61
C SER A 164 13.12 7.68 -1.96
N LEU A 165 12.40 6.90 -2.79
CA LEU A 165 12.80 6.64 -4.18
C LEU A 165 12.19 7.69 -5.12
N ILE A 166 13.01 8.30 -5.97
CA ILE A 166 12.54 9.00 -7.17
C ILE A 166 12.58 8.00 -8.33
N PHE A 167 11.42 7.69 -8.91
CA PHE A 167 11.29 6.81 -10.07
C PHE A 167 10.93 7.64 -11.31
N ILE A 168 11.71 7.50 -12.39
CA ILE A 168 11.52 8.28 -13.62
C ILE A 168 11.59 7.37 -14.85
N ASN A 169 10.52 7.38 -15.65
CA ASN A 169 10.49 6.77 -16.99
C ASN A 169 9.88 7.76 -17.99
N THR A 170 10.69 8.28 -18.91
CA THR A 170 10.31 9.30 -19.90
C THR A 170 11.35 9.38 -21.02
N GLY A 171 11.05 10.11 -22.09
CA GLY A 171 11.90 10.29 -23.25
C GLY A 171 11.32 9.69 -24.53
N SER A 172 10.38 8.75 -24.42
CA SER A 172 9.80 8.05 -25.58
C SER A 172 9.03 8.99 -26.50
N ASN A 173 8.26 9.92 -25.92
CA ASN A 173 7.49 10.91 -26.67
C ASN A 173 8.37 11.92 -27.40
N ASP A 174 9.55 12.26 -26.85
CA ASP A 174 10.51 13.13 -27.53
C ASP A 174 11.08 12.43 -28.77
N LEU A 175 11.41 11.14 -28.66
CA LEU A 175 11.87 10.34 -29.80
C LEU A 175 10.78 10.21 -30.88
N PHE A 176 9.54 9.90 -30.49
CA PHE A 176 8.39 9.85 -31.42
C PHE A 176 8.15 11.20 -32.12
N GLU A 177 8.07 12.32 -31.39
CA GLU A 177 7.80 13.61 -32.03
C GLU A 177 8.93 14.08 -32.96
N TYR A 178 10.18 13.67 -32.72
CA TYR A 178 11.32 13.97 -33.57
C TYR A 178 11.41 13.07 -34.81
N THR A 179 10.91 11.83 -34.77
CA THR A 179 10.77 10.99 -35.97
C THR A 179 9.53 11.32 -36.81
N ASP A 180 8.42 11.63 -36.15
CA ASP A 180 7.10 11.69 -36.80
C ASP A 180 6.76 13.09 -37.34
N PHE A 181 7.41 14.12 -36.79
CA PHE A 181 7.23 15.53 -37.20
C PHE A 181 8.56 16.22 -37.54
N PRO A 182 9.33 15.71 -38.53
CA PRO A 182 10.60 16.29 -38.93
C PRO A 182 10.42 17.74 -39.42
N SER A 183 11.35 18.62 -39.04
CA SER A 183 11.40 19.99 -39.53
C SER A 183 11.95 20.07 -40.96
N ASN A 184 11.70 21.18 -41.66
CA ASN A 184 12.28 21.49 -42.98
C ASN A 184 13.80 21.79 -42.94
N THR A 185 14.50 21.39 -41.87
CA THR A 185 15.94 21.55 -41.66
C THR A 185 16.61 20.18 -41.64
N THR A 186 17.91 20.13 -41.95
CA THR A 186 18.67 18.87 -41.94
C THR A 186 18.62 18.24 -40.55
N ARG A 187 18.08 17.03 -40.45
CA ARG A 187 17.93 16.25 -39.21
C ARG A 187 19.32 16.03 -38.55
N ASN A 188 19.46 16.39 -37.26
CA ASN A 188 20.71 16.32 -36.50
C ASN A 188 20.52 15.58 -35.16
N ASP A 189 20.56 14.25 -35.21
CA ASP A 189 20.24 13.38 -34.07
C ASP A 189 21.16 13.63 -32.86
N THR A 190 22.43 13.93 -33.10
CA THR A 190 23.42 14.21 -32.05
C THR A 190 23.04 15.44 -31.23
N GLU A 191 22.69 16.54 -31.88
CA GLU A 191 22.30 17.79 -31.23
C GLU A 191 20.96 17.65 -30.50
N PHE A 192 19.99 16.97 -31.13
CA PHE A 192 18.71 16.65 -30.51
C PHE A 192 18.88 15.83 -29.23
N LEU A 193 19.60 14.70 -29.27
CA LEU A 193 19.82 13.85 -28.10
C LEU A 193 20.66 14.56 -27.02
N GLN A 194 21.60 15.42 -27.39
CA GLN A 194 22.32 16.29 -26.44
C GLN A 194 21.37 17.25 -25.73
N SER A 195 20.38 17.81 -26.42
CA SER A 195 19.36 18.69 -25.81
C SER A 195 18.46 17.95 -24.80
N LEU A 196 18.05 16.71 -25.10
CA LEU A 196 17.29 15.88 -24.16
C LEU A 196 18.09 15.58 -22.89
N VAL A 197 19.36 15.21 -23.05
CA VAL A 197 20.28 14.91 -21.93
C VAL A 197 20.58 16.16 -21.10
N ALA A 198 20.68 17.33 -21.73
CA ALA A 198 20.82 18.61 -21.03
C ALA A 198 19.57 18.96 -20.20
N SER A 199 18.37 18.81 -20.77
CA SER A 199 17.10 19.00 -20.06
C SER A 199 16.97 18.07 -18.86
N TYR A 200 17.24 16.77 -19.07
CA TYR A 200 17.20 15.76 -18.00
C TYR A 200 18.24 16.05 -16.89
N LYS A 201 19.45 16.53 -17.25
CA LYS A 201 20.47 16.97 -16.27
C LYS A 201 20.00 18.17 -15.44
N GLY A 202 19.10 19.01 -15.98
CA GLY A 202 18.39 20.06 -15.24
C GLY A 202 17.40 19.49 -14.24
N HIS A 203 16.39 18.75 -14.73
CA HIS A 203 15.33 18.14 -13.91
C HIS A 203 15.88 17.33 -12.71
N LEU A 204 16.92 16.52 -12.93
CA LEU A 204 17.57 15.74 -11.87
C LEU A 204 18.28 16.61 -10.84
N LYS A 205 18.87 17.75 -11.23
CA LYS A 205 19.48 18.71 -10.30
C LYS A 205 18.45 19.40 -9.43
N ASP A 206 17.29 19.75 -9.97
CA ASP A 206 16.23 20.42 -9.21
C ASP A 206 15.58 19.47 -8.20
N LEU A 207 15.33 18.21 -8.59
CA LEU A 207 14.90 17.14 -7.69
C LEU A 207 15.94 16.89 -6.57
N TYR A 208 17.23 16.83 -6.90
CA TYR A 208 18.31 16.73 -5.92
C TYR A 208 18.39 17.97 -5.00
N GLY A 209 18.14 19.16 -5.55
CA GLY A 209 18.06 20.43 -4.81
C GLY A 209 16.93 20.44 -3.77
N ALA A 210 15.79 19.83 -4.10
CA ALA A 210 14.70 19.56 -3.16
C ALA A 210 14.96 18.38 -2.20
N GLY A 211 16.18 17.83 -2.18
CA GLY A 211 16.63 16.85 -1.18
C GLY A 211 16.63 15.40 -1.64
N ALA A 212 16.22 15.08 -2.88
CA ALA A 212 16.20 13.70 -3.37
C ALA A 212 17.61 13.11 -3.49
N ARG A 213 17.78 11.83 -3.12
CA ARG A 213 19.10 11.16 -3.17
C ARG A 213 19.12 9.81 -3.87
N LYS A 214 17.98 9.12 -4.01
CA LYS A 214 17.85 7.84 -4.73
C LYS A 214 17.07 8.03 -6.04
N PHE A 215 17.69 7.78 -7.18
CA PHE A 215 17.11 7.99 -8.50
C PHE A 215 17.07 6.68 -9.31
N SER A 216 15.91 6.05 -9.43
CA SER A 216 15.68 4.96 -10.37
C SER A 216 15.27 5.54 -11.72
N VAL A 217 16.20 5.59 -12.66
CA VAL A 217 15.98 6.05 -14.04
C VAL A 217 15.81 4.84 -14.96
N VAL A 218 14.87 4.94 -15.89
CA VAL A 218 14.64 3.96 -16.95
C VAL A 218 14.92 4.65 -18.29
N SER A 219 15.67 4.00 -19.19
CA SER A 219 15.86 4.53 -20.55
C SER A 219 14.61 4.31 -21.41
N PRO A 220 14.35 5.15 -22.43
CA PRO A 220 13.42 4.79 -23.49
C PRO A 220 13.81 3.45 -24.13
N SER A 221 12.84 2.56 -24.32
CA SER A 221 13.05 1.28 -24.99
C SER A 221 13.23 1.47 -26.51
N LEU A 222 13.25 0.38 -27.27
CA LEU A 222 13.24 0.40 -28.73
C LEU A 222 11.89 0.95 -29.26
N VAL A 223 11.73 2.27 -29.24
CA VAL A 223 10.47 2.93 -29.63
C VAL A 223 10.08 2.64 -31.09
N GLY A 224 11.06 2.40 -31.96
CA GLY A 224 10.84 2.00 -33.35
C GLY A 224 10.16 0.62 -33.51
N CYS A 225 10.16 -0.21 -32.47
CA CYS A 225 9.46 -1.49 -32.44
C CYS A 225 8.03 -1.42 -31.87
N CYS A 226 7.56 -0.25 -31.45
CA CYS A 226 6.15 -0.04 -31.12
C CYS A 226 5.27 -0.24 -32.38
N PRO A 227 4.08 -0.87 -32.32
CA PRO A 227 3.26 -1.12 -33.50
C PRO A 227 2.92 0.13 -34.34
N SER A 228 2.86 1.32 -33.75
CA SER A 228 2.78 2.60 -34.47
C SER A 228 3.98 2.84 -35.40
N GLN A 229 5.19 2.78 -34.84
CA GLN A 229 6.44 3.01 -35.58
C GLN A 229 6.75 1.92 -36.60
N ARG A 230 6.26 0.69 -36.40
CA ARG A 230 6.31 -0.37 -37.41
C ARG A 230 5.51 -0.02 -38.65
N ALA A 231 4.33 0.60 -38.50
CA ALA A 231 3.52 1.08 -39.62
C ALA A 231 4.21 2.26 -40.35
N VAL A 232 4.70 3.25 -39.60
CA VAL A 232 5.46 4.39 -40.18
C VAL A 232 6.69 3.89 -40.95
N ALA A 233 7.46 2.97 -40.38
CA ALA A 233 8.64 2.39 -41.03
C ALA A 233 8.32 1.59 -42.29
N HIS A 234 7.15 0.95 -42.36
CA HIS A 234 6.68 0.27 -43.56
C HIS A 234 6.35 1.28 -44.67
N ASP A 235 5.63 2.35 -44.36
CA ASP A 235 5.26 3.39 -45.32
C ASP A 235 6.46 4.23 -45.80
N THR A 236 7.50 4.39 -44.96
CA THR A 236 8.76 5.07 -45.33
C THR A 236 9.88 4.13 -45.80
N ASN A 237 9.66 2.80 -45.80
CA ASN A 237 10.65 1.76 -46.10
C ASN A 237 11.94 1.82 -45.21
N ASP A 238 11.81 2.23 -43.94
CA ASP A 238 12.91 2.32 -42.96
C ASP A 238 12.96 1.11 -42.00
N LEU A 239 12.70 -0.09 -42.53
CA LEU A 239 12.61 -1.31 -41.72
C LEU A 239 13.98 -1.90 -41.34
N ASP A 240 14.16 -2.26 -40.07
CA ASP A 240 15.22 -3.18 -39.63
C ASP A 240 14.77 -4.66 -39.75
N PHE A 241 15.64 -5.60 -39.37
CA PHE A 241 15.39 -7.03 -39.55
C PHE A 241 14.27 -7.60 -38.67
N HIS A 242 13.85 -6.89 -37.60
CA HIS A 242 12.66 -7.21 -36.82
C HIS A 242 11.39 -6.55 -37.38
N GLY A 243 11.50 -5.75 -38.45
CA GLY A 243 10.40 -4.94 -38.99
C GLY A 243 10.08 -3.73 -38.12
N CYS A 244 11.07 -3.13 -37.46
CA CYS A 244 10.96 -1.90 -36.67
C CYS A 244 11.54 -0.69 -37.42
N SER A 245 11.21 0.55 -37.02
CA SER A 245 11.91 1.75 -37.53
C SER A 245 13.38 1.73 -37.11
N ARG A 246 14.27 1.71 -38.10
CA ARG A 246 15.72 1.81 -37.90
C ARG A 246 16.11 3.17 -37.33
N ALA A 247 15.49 4.26 -37.79
CA ALA A 247 15.77 5.62 -37.35
C ALA A 247 15.33 5.87 -35.89
N ALA A 248 14.16 5.39 -35.48
CA ALA A 248 13.68 5.53 -34.10
C ALA A 248 14.44 4.62 -33.12
N ASN A 249 14.73 3.38 -33.53
CA ASN A 249 15.60 2.48 -32.75
C ASN A 249 17.04 3.01 -32.66
N GLY A 250 17.54 3.69 -33.70
CA GLY A 250 18.85 4.34 -33.71
C GLY A 250 18.97 5.47 -32.67
N LEU A 251 17.92 6.28 -32.48
CA LEU A 251 17.87 7.28 -31.41
C LEU A 251 17.88 6.61 -30.03
N SER A 252 17.07 5.57 -29.85
CA SER A 252 16.95 4.80 -28.59
C SER A 252 18.31 4.28 -28.11
N ARG A 253 19.04 3.61 -29.01
CA ARG A 253 20.38 3.03 -28.77
C ARG A 253 21.45 4.08 -28.46
N GLN A 254 21.33 5.30 -29.03
CA GLN A 254 22.27 6.39 -28.75
C GLN A 254 21.98 7.09 -27.42
N LEU A 255 20.70 7.26 -27.06
CA LEU A 255 20.31 7.97 -25.85
C LEU A 255 20.70 7.24 -24.56
N TYR A 256 20.52 5.91 -24.49
CA TYR A 256 20.85 5.11 -23.29
C TYR A 256 22.30 5.33 -22.76
N PRO A 257 23.37 5.16 -23.55
CA PRO A 257 24.73 5.40 -23.06
C PRO A 257 25.02 6.87 -22.74
N MET A 258 24.32 7.82 -23.39
CA MET A 258 24.41 9.25 -23.03
C MET A 258 23.78 9.53 -21.66
N LEU A 259 22.63 8.93 -21.34
CA LEU A 259 22.02 8.97 -20.01
C LEU A 259 22.95 8.34 -18.95
N GLY A 260 23.53 7.17 -19.24
CA GLY A 260 24.50 6.53 -18.35
C GLY A 260 25.75 7.38 -18.10
N SER A 261 26.21 8.13 -19.10
CA SER A 261 27.32 9.09 -18.93
C SER A 261 26.92 10.30 -18.09
N MET A 262 25.73 10.85 -18.33
CA MET A 262 25.19 11.99 -17.60
C MET A 262 24.93 11.67 -16.12
N LEU A 263 24.38 10.49 -15.81
CA LEU A 263 24.14 10.03 -14.44
C LEU A 263 25.43 9.75 -13.67
N ARG A 264 26.45 9.12 -14.31
CA ARG A 264 27.80 9.00 -13.72
C ARG A 264 28.39 10.37 -13.38
N GLY A 265 28.25 11.34 -14.30
CA GLY A 265 28.70 12.71 -14.07
C GLY A 265 27.97 13.37 -12.90
N LEU A 266 26.63 13.26 -12.83
CA LEU A 266 25.86 13.81 -11.72
C LEU A 266 26.21 13.15 -10.37
N ALA A 267 26.39 11.83 -10.31
CA ALA A 267 26.77 11.14 -9.08
C ALA A 267 28.18 11.53 -8.57
N ALA A 268 29.09 11.94 -9.47
CA ALA A 268 30.37 12.54 -9.10
C ALA A 268 30.24 14.02 -8.70
N ASP A 269 29.40 14.79 -9.40
CA ASP A 269 29.13 16.22 -9.14
C ASP A 269 28.37 16.44 -7.81
N LEU A 270 27.51 15.49 -7.38
CA LEU A 270 26.48 15.67 -6.35
C LEU A 270 26.60 14.67 -5.19
N PRO A 271 27.25 15.04 -4.07
CA PRO A 271 27.53 14.12 -2.96
C PRO A 271 26.30 13.44 -2.34
N GLY A 272 26.29 12.11 -2.42
CA GLY A 272 25.19 11.26 -1.92
C GLY A 272 24.03 11.10 -2.90
N MET A 273 24.16 11.55 -4.16
CA MET A 273 23.29 11.09 -5.24
C MET A 273 23.66 9.66 -5.61
N HIS A 274 22.70 8.75 -5.42
CA HIS A 274 22.77 7.36 -5.86
C HIS A 274 21.69 7.11 -6.90
N TYR A 275 21.97 6.25 -7.88
CA TYR A 275 21.04 5.97 -8.96
C TYR A 275 21.12 4.52 -9.41
N SER A 276 20.03 4.06 -10.04
CA SER A 276 19.99 2.91 -10.93
C SER A 276 19.56 3.41 -12.32
N LEU A 277 20.12 2.82 -13.37
CA LEU A 277 19.72 3.05 -14.75
C LEU A 277 19.36 1.70 -15.36
N GLY A 278 18.09 1.50 -15.69
CA GLY A 278 17.60 0.30 -16.38
C GLY A 278 17.70 0.42 -17.90
N ASP A 279 18.31 -0.57 -18.53
CA ASP A 279 18.47 -0.68 -19.98
C ASP A 279 17.23 -1.30 -20.65
N SER A 280 16.22 -0.47 -20.89
CA SER A 280 15.05 -0.85 -21.65
C SER A 280 15.33 -1.21 -23.12
N VAL A 281 16.53 -0.89 -23.64
CA VAL A 281 16.93 -1.24 -25.00
C VAL A 281 17.41 -2.69 -25.03
N GLY A 282 18.38 -3.04 -24.17
CA GLY A 282 18.88 -4.41 -24.01
C GLY A 282 17.81 -5.42 -23.60
N MET A 283 16.90 -5.03 -22.67
CA MET A 283 15.74 -5.87 -22.31
C MET A 283 14.83 -6.16 -23.51
N ALA A 284 14.56 -5.16 -24.36
CA ALA A 284 13.71 -5.33 -25.55
C ALA A 284 14.41 -6.13 -26.64
N GLU A 285 15.71 -5.94 -26.86
CA GLU A 285 16.48 -6.69 -27.85
C GLU A 285 16.51 -8.19 -27.53
N LEU A 286 16.62 -8.59 -26.26
CA LEU A 286 16.54 -10.01 -25.89
C LEU A 286 15.17 -10.61 -26.13
N VAL A 287 14.09 -9.90 -25.76
CA VAL A 287 12.71 -10.35 -25.99
C VAL A 287 12.43 -10.49 -27.49
N LEU A 288 12.85 -9.51 -28.31
CA LEU A 288 12.68 -9.54 -29.78
C LEU A 288 13.53 -10.61 -30.47
N ASN A 289 14.68 -10.98 -29.91
CA ASN A 289 15.47 -12.13 -30.34
C ASN A 289 14.98 -13.48 -29.74
N GLY A 290 13.78 -13.51 -29.14
CA GLY A 290 13.13 -14.75 -28.67
C GLY A 290 13.68 -15.29 -27.35
N THR A 291 14.45 -14.50 -26.59
CA THR A 291 14.93 -14.91 -25.26
C THR A 291 13.84 -14.71 -24.22
N VAL A 292 13.47 -15.78 -23.52
CA VAL A 292 12.44 -15.76 -22.49
C VAL A 292 13.01 -15.25 -21.16
N LEU A 293 12.71 -13.99 -20.81
CA LEU A 293 13.00 -13.46 -19.46
C LEU A 293 12.20 -14.26 -18.40
N PRO A 294 12.66 -14.40 -17.14
CA PRO A 294 12.18 -15.42 -16.18
C PRO A 294 10.70 -15.34 -15.72
N GLY A 295 9.74 -15.64 -16.60
CA GLY A 295 8.29 -15.44 -16.37
C GLY A 295 7.63 -14.46 -17.35
N ALA A 296 8.35 -14.03 -18.40
CA ALA A 296 7.73 -13.70 -19.67
C ALA A 296 7.14 -14.96 -20.31
N ASN A 297 6.05 -14.81 -21.06
CA ASN A 297 5.54 -15.85 -21.97
C ASN A 297 5.09 -15.22 -23.30
N PHE A 298 5.81 -14.18 -23.73
CA PHE A 298 5.41 -13.35 -24.87
C PHE A 298 5.63 -14.09 -26.19
N THR A 299 4.56 -14.41 -26.88
CA THR A 299 4.57 -15.00 -28.24
C THR A 299 4.17 -13.98 -29.31
N VAL A 300 3.62 -12.83 -28.91
CA VAL A 300 3.19 -11.75 -29.81
C VAL A 300 3.93 -10.45 -29.46
N LEU A 301 4.86 -10.07 -30.34
CA LEU A 301 5.85 -8.98 -30.11
C LEU A 301 5.73 -7.82 -31.12
N ASP A 302 4.82 -7.93 -32.09
CA ASP A 302 4.75 -7.09 -33.29
C ASP A 302 3.48 -6.23 -33.38
N ARG A 303 2.41 -6.62 -32.69
CA ARG A 303 1.06 -6.05 -32.78
C ARG A 303 0.39 -5.91 -31.41
N PRO A 304 -0.58 -4.99 -31.23
CA PRO A 304 -1.25 -4.78 -29.96
C PRO A 304 -2.30 -5.85 -29.66
N CYS A 305 -2.57 -6.07 -28.37
CA CYS A 305 -3.72 -6.86 -27.94
C CYS A 305 -5.07 -6.13 -28.17
N CYS A 306 -5.11 -4.82 -27.92
CA CYS A 306 -6.29 -3.98 -28.10
C CYS A 306 -6.32 -3.41 -29.54
N GLY A 307 -7.41 -3.63 -30.26
CA GLY A 307 -7.57 -3.23 -31.66
C GLY A 307 -6.83 -4.11 -32.68
N GLY A 308 -5.94 -5.02 -32.25
CA GLY A 308 -5.28 -6.00 -33.13
C GLY A 308 -4.42 -5.42 -34.26
N GLY A 309 -4.08 -4.13 -34.20
CA GLY A 309 -3.35 -3.38 -35.23
C GLY A 309 -4.23 -2.55 -36.18
N VAL A 310 -5.56 -2.61 -36.07
CA VAL A 310 -6.49 -1.90 -36.97
C VAL A 310 -7.45 -1.01 -36.18
N GLY A 311 -7.45 0.29 -36.45
CA GLY A 311 -8.37 1.26 -35.82
C GLY A 311 -8.02 1.70 -34.39
N GLY A 312 -6.90 1.22 -33.83
CA GLY A 312 -6.37 1.61 -32.52
C GLY A 312 -7.18 1.09 -31.32
N CYS A 313 -6.64 1.29 -30.11
CA CYS A 313 -7.34 0.94 -28.88
C CYS A 313 -8.36 2.03 -28.52
N ASN A 314 -9.64 1.68 -28.54
CA ASN A 314 -10.76 2.56 -28.22
C ASN A 314 -11.84 1.76 -27.46
N GLY A 315 -12.86 2.43 -26.93
CA GLY A 315 -13.89 1.81 -26.07
C GLY A 315 -14.67 0.64 -26.67
N THR A 316 -14.73 0.47 -28.00
CA THR A 316 -15.37 -0.67 -28.67
C THR A 316 -14.38 -1.68 -29.25
N ALA A 317 -13.10 -1.33 -29.38
CA ALA A 317 -12.06 -2.13 -30.05
C ALA A 317 -12.02 -3.61 -29.58
N PRO A 318 -11.76 -4.58 -30.47
CA PRO A 318 -11.59 -5.98 -30.09
C PRO A 318 -10.36 -6.16 -29.18
N LEU A 319 -10.37 -7.20 -28.34
CA LEU A 319 -9.25 -7.58 -27.49
C LEU A 319 -8.75 -8.97 -27.86
N CYS A 320 -7.45 -9.20 -27.71
CA CYS A 320 -6.88 -10.55 -27.73
C CYS A 320 -7.43 -11.42 -26.58
N LEU A 321 -7.41 -12.75 -26.77
CA LEU A 321 -7.93 -13.70 -25.78
C LEU A 321 -7.01 -13.77 -24.54
N ASP A 322 -5.73 -14.08 -24.76
CA ASP A 322 -4.69 -14.05 -23.73
C ASP A 322 -3.86 -12.78 -23.84
N ARG A 323 -3.83 -11.97 -22.78
CA ARG A 323 -3.03 -10.74 -22.67
C ARG A 323 -1.63 -10.99 -22.11
N GLY A 324 -1.40 -12.15 -21.49
CA GLY A 324 -0.11 -12.53 -20.91
C GLY A 324 0.96 -12.85 -21.95
N SER A 325 0.56 -13.29 -23.14
CA SER A 325 1.45 -13.57 -24.27
C SER A 325 1.71 -12.39 -25.21
N TYR A 326 1.14 -11.21 -24.93
CA TYR A 326 1.36 -9.98 -25.70
C TYR A 326 2.35 -9.04 -25.00
N LEU A 327 3.35 -8.56 -25.74
CA LEU A 327 4.23 -7.48 -25.30
C LEU A 327 3.46 -6.13 -25.23
N PHE A 328 2.72 -5.81 -26.30
CA PHE A 328 2.02 -4.54 -26.47
C PHE A 328 0.52 -4.63 -26.16
N TRP A 329 0.04 -3.69 -25.36
CA TRP A 329 -1.39 -3.50 -25.10
C TRP A 329 -2.06 -2.76 -26.25
N ASP A 330 -1.53 -1.59 -26.60
CA ASP A 330 -1.96 -0.75 -27.71
C ASP A 330 -0.78 -0.45 -28.65
N ASN A 331 -0.93 0.51 -29.57
CA ASN A 331 0.09 0.80 -30.58
C ASN A 331 1.43 1.34 -30.01
N PHE A 332 1.50 1.65 -28.71
CA PHE A 332 2.68 2.21 -28.04
C PHE A 332 2.99 1.50 -26.71
N HIS A 333 1.97 1.23 -25.88
CA HIS A 333 2.18 0.91 -24.47
C HIS A 333 2.25 -0.60 -24.16
N PRO A 334 3.00 -1.02 -23.13
CA PRO A 334 3.12 -2.42 -22.74
C PRO A 334 1.85 -2.98 -22.08
N THR A 335 1.67 -4.30 -22.12
CA THR A 335 0.69 -4.98 -21.27
C THR A 335 1.09 -4.93 -19.79
N ALA A 336 0.14 -5.17 -18.89
CA ALA A 336 0.42 -5.33 -17.46
C ALA A 336 1.36 -6.52 -17.18
N ALA A 337 1.36 -7.54 -18.04
CA ALA A 337 2.29 -8.68 -17.98
C ALA A 337 3.71 -8.26 -18.35
N ALA A 338 3.89 -7.52 -19.46
CA ALA A 338 5.16 -6.92 -19.84
C ALA A 338 5.68 -5.96 -18.75
N SER A 339 4.79 -5.12 -18.19
CA SER A 339 5.12 -4.20 -17.10
C SER A 339 5.61 -4.93 -15.83
N ASN A 340 5.03 -6.08 -15.48
CA ASN A 340 5.50 -6.91 -14.36
C ASN A 340 6.90 -7.49 -14.61
N VAL A 341 7.16 -8.01 -15.81
CA VAL A 341 8.47 -8.56 -16.20
C VAL A 341 9.53 -7.47 -16.13
N PHE A 342 9.33 -6.32 -16.80
CA PHE A 342 10.32 -5.24 -16.79
C PHE A 342 10.52 -4.65 -15.38
N ALA A 343 9.45 -4.49 -14.59
CA ALA A 343 9.59 -4.07 -13.19
C ALA A 343 10.37 -5.08 -12.33
N ARG A 344 10.34 -6.38 -12.67
CA ARG A 344 11.14 -7.38 -11.95
C ARG A 344 12.62 -7.25 -12.30
N GLU A 345 12.96 -7.10 -13.59
CA GLU A 345 14.35 -6.89 -13.98
C GLU A 345 14.88 -5.58 -13.35
N LEU A 346 14.12 -4.47 -13.40
CA LEU A 346 14.48 -3.23 -12.70
C LEU A 346 14.78 -3.42 -11.20
N PHE A 347 14.10 -4.36 -10.53
CA PHE A 347 14.20 -4.56 -9.09
C PHE A 347 15.25 -5.61 -8.68
N PHE A 348 15.38 -6.71 -9.42
CA PHE A 348 16.18 -7.90 -9.04
C PHE A 348 17.29 -8.27 -10.03
N ASP A 349 17.51 -7.51 -11.11
CA ASP A 349 18.60 -7.82 -12.06
C ASP A 349 19.97 -7.87 -11.35
N PRO A 350 20.78 -8.93 -11.55
CA PRO A 350 22.11 -9.06 -10.97
C PRO A 350 23.20 -8.26 -11.72
N GLY A 351 22.82 -7.21 -12.46
CA GLY A 351 23.72 -6.40 -13.27
C GLY A 351 23.91 -6.90 -14.70
N ALA A 352 22.85 -7.39 -15.37
CA ALA A 352 22.83 -7.60 -16.82
C ALA A 352 22.16 -6.44 -17.58
N PHE A 353 21.26 -5.68 -16.94
CA PHE A 353 20.52 -4.56 -17.55
C PHE A 353 20.46 -3.30 -16.67
N VAL A 354 20.71 -3.41 -15.36
CA VAL A 354 20.48 -2.33 -14.41
C VAL A 354 21.79 -1.96 -13.72
N HIS A 355 22.21 -0.71 -13.90
CA HIS A 355 23.56 -0.27 -13.52
C HIS A 355 23.56 1.12 -12.85
N PRO A 356 24.47 1.39 -11.89
CA PRO A 356 25.48 0.49 -11.32
C PRO A 356 24.94 -0.53 -10.30
N MET A 357 23.65 -0.44 -9.97
CA MET A 357 22.93 -1.27 -9.00
C MET A 357 21.46 -1.36 -9.42
N ASN A 358 20.72 -2.38 -8.96
CA ASN A 358 19.29 -2.50 -9.19
C ASN A 358 18.45 -1.66 -8.19
N VAL A 359 17.12 -1.64 -8.35
CA VAL A 359 16.25 -0.82 -7.49
C VAL A 359 16.15 -1.36 -6.05
N HIS A 360 16.33 -2.66 -5.82
CA HIS A 360 16.38 -3.23 -4.46
C HIS A 360 17.62 -2.73 -3.70
N GLU A 361 18.81 -2.84 -4.32
CA GLU A 361 20.07 -2.34 -3.76
C GLU A 361 20.01 -0.82 -3.51
N LEU A 362 19.46 -0.06 -4.46
CA LEU A 362 19.25 1.39 -4.35
C LEU A 362 18.29 1.75 -3.20
N ALA A 363 17.25 0.94 -2.97
CA ALA A 363 16.29 1.13 -1.87
C ALA A 363 16.97 0.91 -0.51
N GLU A 364 17.84 -0.10 -0.37
CA GLU A 364 18.53 -0.40 0.89
C GLU A 364 19.59 0.65 1.30
N LEU A 365 20.10 1.47 0.37
CA LEU A 365 21.07 2.50 0.69
C LEU A 365 20.56 3.48 1.76
N ARG A 366 21.36 3.67 2.81
CA ARG A 366 21.06 4.61 3.91
C ARG A 366 21.76 5.96 3.74
N PRO A 367 21.15 7.07 4.19
CA PRO A 367 21.75 8.40 4.07
C PRO A 367 23.13 8.50 4.72
N THR A 368 24.12 8.99 3.97
CA THR A 368 25.51 9.18 4.44
C THR A 368 25.64 10.39 5.36
N ASN A 369 25.13 10.23 6.58
CA ASN A 369 25.13 11.27 7.60
C ASN A 369 26.59 11.71 7.91
N ARG A 370 26.88 13.01 7.82
CA ARG A 370 28.26 13.57 7.70
C ARG A 370 29.20 13.38 8.91
N ARG A 371 28.83 12.54 9.89
CA ARG A 371 29.72 12.05 10.96
C ARG A 371 30.33 10.67 10.67
N ALA A 372 29.87 9.95 9.64
CA ALA A 372 30.40 8.63 9.25
C ALA A 372 31.63 8.68 8.31
N ALA A 373 32.12 9.88 7.95
CA ALA A 373 33.20 10.11 6.97
C ALA A 373 34.62 9.73 7.46
N TYR A 374 34.73 8.72 8.33
CA TYR A 374 35.99 8.13 8.79
C TYR A 374 36.12 6.62 8.50
N LEU A 375 35.08 5.96 7.97
CA LEU A 375 35.09 4.50 7.72
C LEU A 375 35.20 4.08 6.25
N SER A 376 35.08 5.00 5.29
CA SER A 376 35.07 4.69 3.84
C SER A 376 36.46 4.46 3.21
N VAL A 377 37.55 4.61 3.97
CA VAL A 377 38.94 4.45 3.47
C VAL A 377 39.42 2.98 3.50
N LEU A 378 38.76 2.10 4.27
CA LEU A 378 39.26 0.74 4.53
C LEU A 378 38.71 -0.38 3.62
N LEU A 379 37.71 -0.09 2.77
CA LEU A 379 37.03 -1.13 1.96
C LEU A 379 37.43 -1.19 0.47
N TYR A 380 38.46 -0.46 0.04
CA TYR A 380 39.08 -0.64 -1.29
C TYR A 380 40.43 -1.39 -1.26
N GLY A 381 41.00 -1.67 -0.09
CA GLY A 381 42.28 -2.39 0.04
C GLY A 381 42.16 -3.93 -0.02
N ALA A 382 40.97 -4.49 0.15
CA ALA A 382 40.75 -5.91 0.45
C ALA A 382 40.31 -6.76 -0.75
N LYS A 383 40.80 -6.47 -1.97
CA LYS A 383 40.45 -7.25 -3.19
C LYS A 383 41.64 -7.56 -4.12
N LEU A 384 42.85 -7.56 -3.57
CA LEU A 384 44.11 -7.77 -4.32
C LEU A 384 45.08 -8.78 -3.66
N LEU A 385 44.57 -9.65 -2.78
CA LEU A 385 45.35 -10.70 -2.09
C LEU A 385 44.63 -12.05 -2.10
N SER A 386 44.28 -12.54 -3.30
CA SER A 386 43.73 -13.89 -3.50
C SER A 386 44.03 -14.43 -4.91
N ALA A 387 45.32 -14.58 -5.22
CA ALA A 387 45.79 -15.30 -6.41
C ALA A 387 47.06 -16.08 -6.03
N GLU A 388 47.02 -17.40 -6.15
CA GLU A 388 48.17 -18.28 -5.83
C GLU A 388 49.22 -18.27 -6.96
N PRO A 389 50.50 -18.55 -6.65
CA PRO A 389 51.60 -18.34 -7.60
C PRO A 389 51.71 -19.46 -8.64
N ALA A 390 51.42 -19.15 -9.90
CA ALA A 390 51.76 -20.00 -11.03
C ALA A 390 53.28 -19.98 -11.30
N THR A 391 53.97 -21.10 -11.02
CA THR A 391 55.40 -21.24 -11.31
C THR A 391 55.68 -21.41 -12.81
N VAL A 392 56.30 -20.40 -13.43
CA VAL A 392 56.91 -20.52 -14.78
C VAL A 392 58.36 -20.02 -14.72
N ARG A 393 59.21 -20.58 -15.58
CA ARG A 393 60.68 -20.49 -15.49
C ARG A 393 61.24 -19.13 -15.91
N LEU A 394 62.45 -18.85 -15.40
CA LEU A 394 63.40 -17.93 -16.00
C LEU A 394 63.74 -18.37 -17.43
N GLU A 395 63.66 -17.43 -18.37
CA GLU A 395 64.56 -17.37 -19.53
C GLU A 395 64.73 -15.90 -19.90
N ALA A 396 65.90 -15.52 -20.42
CA ALA A 396 66.23 -14.13 -20.69
C ALA A 396 66.96 -14.04 -22.03
N ASP A 397 66.58 -13.06 -22.86
CA ASP A 397 67.60 -12.23 -23.53
C ASP A 397 67.07 -10.88 -24.04
N ASN A 398 68.03 -9.98 -24.32
CA ASN A 398 68.07 -8.92 -25.34
C ASN A 398 66.81 -8.59 -26.18
N HIS A 399 66.48 -7.32 -26.49
CA HIS A 399 67.38 -6.33 -27.12
C HIS A 399 66.88 -4.86 -27.12
N ARG A 400 67.82 -3.89 -27.07
CA ARG A 400 67.90 -2.56 -27.76
C ARG A 400 66.63 -1.67 -27.97
N GLY A 401 66.66 -0.37 -27.55
CA GLY A 401 65.52 0.55 -27.82
C GLY A 401 65.64 2.10 -27.94
N ARG A 402 66.74 2.80 -27.53
CA ARG A 402 67.01 4.27 -27.76
C ARG A 402 65.93 5.36 -27.46
N ARG A 403 66.25 6.26 -26.49
CA ARG A 403 66.17 7.76 -26.55
C ARG A 403 64.75 8.44 -26.63
N ARG A 404 64.51 9.71 -26.22
CA ARG A 404 65.37 10.86 -25.80
C ARG A 404 64.58 11.93 -24.99
N GLY A 405 65.21 12.58 -23.99
CA GLY A 405 64.84 13.91 -23.41
C GLY A 405 63.61 13.95 -22.46
N GLY A 406 63.58 14.67 -21.32
CA GLY A 406 64.54 15.61 -20.70
C GLY A 406 64.26 17.09 -21.01
N GLU A 407 64.40 18.07 -20.11
CA GLU A 407 64.94 18.15 -18.73
C GLU A 407 64.30 19.39 -18.01
N ARG A 408 63.87 19.29 -16.73
CA ARG A 408 64.54 19.80 -15.49
C ARG A 408 64.32 21.31 -15.16
N LEU A 409 64.46 21.65 -13.86
CA LEU A 409 64.45 22.98 -13.21
C LEU A 409 63.04 23.52 -12.87
N GLY A 410 62.80 24.13 -11.69
CA GLY A 410 63.66 24.27 -10.50
C GLY A 410 62.93 24.96 -9.33
N ALA A 411 63.35 24.70 -8.09
CA ALA A 411 62.88 25.41 -6.88
C ALA A 411 63.79 26.63 -6.58
N PRO A 412 63.38 27.53 -5.65
CA PRO A 412 64.06 27.51 -4.35
C PRO A 412 63.21 27.84 -3.10
N ASP A 413 63.81 27.54 -1.95
CA ASP A 413 63.69 28.05 -0.56
C ASP A 413 62.75 29.23 -0.22
N GLY A 414 62.24 29.37 1.02
CA GLY A 414 62.40 28.53 2.23
C GLY A 414 62.49 29.33 3.55
N ARG A 415 62.21 28.67 4.70
CA ARG A 415 62.07 29.22 6.08
C ARG A 415 60.77 30.03 6.30
N GLY A 416 60.16 30.09 7.50
CA GLY A 416 60.43 29.43 8.79
C GLY A 416 60.03 30.32 9.99
N ILE A 417 59.76 29.73 11.17
CA ILE A 417 59.29 30.39 12.43
C ILE A 417 57.80 30.82 12.40
N GLY A 418 56.96 30.69 13.44
CA GLY A 418 57.10 29.97 14.73
C GLY A 418 56.30 30.59 15.91
N GLY A 419 55.33 29.85 16.47
CA GLY A 419 54.55 30.20 17.69
C GLY A 419 53.39 31.19 17.50
N ASP A 420 52.38 31.30 18.39
CA ASP A 420 51.97 30.41 19.50
C ASP A 420 50.49 30.67 19.92
N PHE A 421 49.95 29.90 20.88
CA PHE A 421 48.56 29.90 21.37
C PHE A 421 48.06 31.21 22.04
N ARG A 422 46.77 31.56 21.84
CA ARG A 422 45.74 31.67 22.92
C ARG A 422 44.32 32.01 22.43
N SER A 423 43.33 31.76 23.29
CA SER A 423 41.88 31.94 23.07
C SER A 423 41.30 33.14 23.82
N ILE A 424 40.31 33.84 23.25
CA ILE A 424 39.40 34.75 23.98
C ILE A 424 37.94 34.58 23.49
N THR A 425 36.98 34.71 24.40
CA THR A 425 35.53 34.60 24.19
C THR A 425 34.84 35.96 24.21
N VAL A 426 33.87 36.23 23.31
CA VAL A 426 32.88 37.31 23.41
C VAL A 426 31.55 36.84 22.79
N GLY A 427 30.40 37.41 23.18
CA GLY A 427 29.10 37.09 22.58
C GLY A 427 28.04 38.19 22.71
N SER A 428 26.82 37.83 22.30
CA SER A 428 25.52 38.49 22.59
C SER A 428 25.26 39.96 22.20
N ALA A 429 24.47 40.11 21.12
CA ALA A 429 23.29 40.99 21.04
C ALA A 429 23.53 42.52 20.82
N PRO A 430 22.48 43.39 20.78
CA PRO A 430 21.94 43.81 19.47
C PRO A 430 21.71 45.33 19.29
N VAL A 431 21.43 45.79 18.07
CA VAL A 431 21.10 47.20 17.78
C VAL A 431 19.79 47.33 16.97
N ARG A 432 18.94 48.28 17.38
CA ARG A 432 17.78 48.80 16.63
C ARG A 432 18.06 50.24 16.19
N SER A 433 17.55 50.66 15.03
CA SER A 433 17.12 52.05 14.79
C SER A 433 16.01 52.14 13.73
N ARG A 434 15.27 53.25 13.75
CA ARG A 434 13.99 53.60 13.12
C ARG A 434 13.97 55.16 13.01
N PRO A 435 12.92 55.85 12.50
CA PRO A 435 12.05 55.66 11.33
C PRO A 435 11.86 57.04 10.60
N ARG A 436 10.65 57.28 10.02
CA ARG A 436 9.97 58.54 9.55
C ARG A 436 9.74 58.55 8.03
N GLN A 437 8.71 59.16 7.42
CA GLN A 437 7.36 59.74 7.73
C GLN A 437 6.70 59.98 6.33
N ASP A 438 5.40 60.18 6.06
CA ASP A 438 4.07 60.04 6.69
C ASP A 438 3.04 60.05 5.49
N HIS A 439 1.70 60.05 5.55
CA HIS A 439 0.64 60.24 6.57
C HIS A 439 -0.42 59.10 6.40
N GLY A 440 -1.70 59.15 6.81
CA GLY A 440 -2.55 60.18 7.44
C GLY A 440 -3.87 59.57 7.97
N VAL A 441 -4.70 60.37 8.64
CA VAL A 441 -5.73 59.89 9.59
C VAL A 441 -7.13 60.42 9.23
N LEU A 442 -8.20 59.62 9.45
CA LEU A 442 -9.45 60.01 10.14
C LEU A 442 -10.44 58.84 10.32
N THR A 443 -11.40 58.99 11.24
CA THR A 443 -12.35 57.96 11.70
C THR A 443 -13.82 58.47 11.61
N PRO A 444 -14.86 57.94 12.30
CA PRO A 444 -16.05 57.41 11.60
C PRO A 444 -17.38 58.16 11.88
N ASN A 445 -18.45 57.89 11.11
CA ASN A 445 -19.83 57.84 11.65
C ASN A 445 -20.99 57.36 10.71
N ARG A 446 -21.98 56.72 11.35
CA ARG A 446 -23.46 56.74 11.12
C ARG A 446 -24.15 56.29 9.80
N SER A 447 -24.97 55.25 9.99
CA SER A 447 -26.41 55.14 9.58
C SER A 447 -26.72 54.79 8.10
N ARG A 448 -27.91 54.24 7.74
CA ARG A 448 -29.17 53.99 8.50
C ARG A 448 -30.01 52.86 7.86
N ASN A 449 -31.02 52.36 8.60
CA ASN A 449 -32.05 51.36 8.23
C ASN A 449 -31.54 49.90 8.26
N GLY A 450 -32.30 48.85 8.62
CA GLY A 450 -33.76 48.69 8.71
C GLY A 450 -34.22 47.73 7.59
N ASP A 451 -34.92 46.62 7.81
CA ASP A 451 -35.71 46.18 8.98
C ASP A 451 -35.15 44.94 9.70
N GLY A 452 -35.87 44.48 10.74
CA GLY A 452 -35.67 43.14 11.32
C GLY A 452 -36.97 42.57 11.89
N ARG A 453 -36.98 41.27 12.16
CA ARG A 453 -37.89 40.61 13.12
C ARG A 453 -37.35 39.24 13.52
N THR A 454 -37.25 39.02 14.83
CA THR A 454 -37.08 37.69 15.43
C THR A 454 -38.45 37.00 15.53
N ALA A 455 -38.49 35.71 15.23
CA ALA A 455 -39.58 34.82 15.62
C ALA A 455 -39.06 33.39 15.69
N SER A 456 -39.19 32.75 16.85
CA SER A 456 -39.15 31.29 16.95
C SER A 456 -40.51 30.74 16.55
N LEU A 457 -40.55 29.58 15.88
CA LEU A 457 -41.76 28.76 15.85
C LEU A 457 -41.36 27.28 15.90
N ALA A 458 -42.14 26.50 16.64
CA ALA A 458 -41.96 25.06 16.77
C ALA A 458 -43.15 24.32 16.14
N VAL A 459 -42.90 23.09 15.70
CA VAL A 459 -43.89 22.07 15.30
C VAL A 459 -44.86 22.46 14.17
N VAL A 460 -44.60 21.93 12.98
CA VAL A 460 -45.65 21.24 12.20
C VAL A 460 -45.12 19.86 11.81
N LEU A 461 -45.69 18.81 12.40
CA LEU A 461 -45.58 17.44 11.91
C LEU A 461 -46.60 17.22 10.77
N ASN A 462 -46.42 16.16 9.99
CA ASN A 462 -47.26 15.75 8.85
C ASN A 462 -47.09 16.58 7.57
N ALA A 463 -45.99 16.36 6.85
CA ALA A 463 -45.98 16.45 5.40
C ALA A 463 -46.42 15.08 4.80
N PRO A 464 -47.25 15.05 3.73
CA PRO A 464 -47.70 13.79 3.14
C PRO A 464 -46.58 13.07 2.38
N PHE A 465 -46.61 11.74 2.39
CA PHE A 465 -45.58 10.84 1.83
C PHE A 465 -45.27 11.07 0.33
N SER A 466 -46.14 11.77 -0.40
CA SER A 466 -45.98 12.07 -1.83
C SER A 466 -44.90 13.11 -2.15
N SER A 467 -44.61 14.08 -1.26
CA SER A 467 -43.63 15.13 -1.57
C SER A 467 -42.19 14.60 -1.60
N LEU A 468 -41.86 13.63 -0.74
CA LEU A 468 -40.52 13.05 -0.67
C LEU A 468 -40.16 12.25 -1.93
N CYS A 469 -41.14 11.64 -2.60
CA CYS A 469 -40.95 11.04 -3.92
C CYS A 469 -40.68 12.10 -5.00
N SER A 470 -41.32 13.27 -4.93
CA SER A 470 -41.08 14.38 -5.87
C SER A 470 -39.67 14.96 -5.75
N ASP A 471 -39.15 15.11 -4.53
CA ASP A 471 -37.77 15.59 -4.28
C ASP A 471 -36.70 14.58 -4.71
N LEU A 472 -37.03 13.28 -4.76
CA LEU A 472 -36.17 12.25 -5.36
C LEU A 472 -36.24 12.31 -6.89
N TYR A 473 -37.44 12.45 -7.47
CA TYR A 473 -37.66 12.53 -8.91
C TYR A 473 -36.85 13.65 -9.57
N ASP A 474 -36.89 14.86 -9.02
CA ASP A 474 -36.19 16.01 -9.60
C ASP A 474 -34.65 15.95 -9.48
N ARG A 475 -34.13 15.14 -8.53
CA ARG A 475 -32.70 14.84 -8.39
C ARG A 475 -32.19 13.73 -9.31
N CYS A 476 -33.08 12.97 -9.94
CA CYS A 476 -32.76 11.87 -10.85
C CYS A 476 -32.62 12.28 -12.34
N ARG A 477 -32.48 13.58 -12.64
CA ARG A 477 -32.22 14.06 -13.99
C ARG A 477 -30.85 13.58 -14.51
N TRP A 478 -30.86 12.76 -15.56
CA TRP A 478 -29.66 12.51 -16.36
C TRP A 478 -29.14 13.83 -16.95
N PRO A 479 -27.81 14.07 -16.99
CA PRO A 479 -27.26 15.21 -17.70
C PRO A 479 -27.53 15.07 -19.21
N PRO A 480 -27.98 16.12 -19.91
CA PRO A 480 -28.17 16.06 -21.35
C PRO A 480 -26.81 15.89 -22.04
N VAL A 481 -26.68 14.84 -22.84
CA VAL A 481 -25.50 14.64 -23.69
C VAL A 481 -25.45 15.78 -24.71
N GLY A 482 -24.37 16.58 -24.68
CA GLY A 482 -24.15 17.67 -25.60
C GLY A 482 -24.04 17.17 -27.04
N GLY A 483 -24.92 17.67 -27.92
CA GLY A 483 -24.88 17.44 -29.35
C GLY A 483 -25.39 18.67 -30.06
N GLU A 484 -24.53 19.32 -30.85
CA GLU A 484 -24.90 20.53 -31.60
C GLU A 484 -25.94 20.22 -32.69
N GLN A 485 -26.69 21.25 -33.07
CA GLN A 485 -27.77 21.11 -34.04
C GLN A 485 -27.24 21.06 -35.48
N GLN A 486 -27.54 19.98 -36.20
CA GLN A 486 -27.97 20.04 -37.62
C GLN A 486 -28.52 18.71 -38.15
N GLY A 487 -29.52 18.78 -39.04
CA GLY A 487 -29.53 17.86 -40.19
C GLY A 487 -30.29 16.53 -40.15
N GLY A 488 -31.39 16.37 -39.39
CA GLY A 488 -32.45 15.41 -39.75
C GLY A 488 -32.29 13.93 -39.34
N ARG A 489 -33.41 13.20 -39.41
CA ARG A 489 -33.60 11.77 -39.02
C ARG A 489 -33.01 11.37 -37.65
N LYS A 490 -33.80 11.54 -36.60
CA LYS A 490 -33.62 10.85 -35.31
C LYS A 490 -33.57 9.32 -35.51
N LYS A 491 -32.37 8.73 -35.55
CA LYS A 491 -32.20 7.32 -35.13
C LYS A 491 -32.51 7.26 -33.64
N LYS A 492 -33.43 6.39 -33.22
CA LYS A 492 -33.58 6.06 -31.79
C LYS A 492 -32.29 5.37 -31.34
N GLY A 493 -31.59 5.95 -30.37
CA GLY A 493 -30.62 5.20 -29.57
C GLY A 493 -31.35 4.13 -28.75
N GLU A 494 -30.66 3.04 -28.46
CA GLU A 494 -31.25 1.84 -27.82
C GLU A 494 -31.48 2.05 -26.33
N ILE A 495 -32.57 2.76 -25.99
CA ILE A 495 -33.25 2.59 -24.70
C ILE A 495 -33.89 1.19 -24.71
N LEU A 496 -33.89 0.50 -23.56
CA LEU A 496 -34.49 -0.83 -23.40
C LEU A 496 -35.91 -0.87 -23.97
N ARG A 497 -36.28 -1.99 -24.60
CA ARG A 497 -37.69 -2.32 -24.87
C ARG A 497 -38.38 -2.82 -23.60
N VAL A 498 -38.55 -1.90 -22.64
CA VAL A 498 -39.38 -2.11 -21.47
C VAL A 498 -40.82 -2.39 -21.94
N SER A 499 -41.29 -3.61 -21.72
CA SER A 499 -42.62 -4.11 -22.12
C SER A 499 -43.02 -5.40 -21.36
N HIS A 500 -42.25 -5.72 -20.30
CA HIS A 500 -42.12 -7.08 -19.76
C HIS A 500 -41.72 -7.12 -18.27
N THR A 501 -41.47 -5.98 -17.62
CA THR A 501 -40.81 -5.95 -16.31
C THR A 501 -41.70 -6.47 -15.18
N GLU A 502 -43.01 -6.34 -15.31
CA GLU A 502 -43.99 -7.00 -14.43
C GLU A 502 -43.82 -8.54 -14.44
N LYS A 503 -43.62 -9.15 -15.61
CA LYS A 503 -43.36 -10.60 -15.70
C LYS A 503 -42.05 -10.97 -15.00
N PHE A 504 -41.02 -10.14 -15.14
CA PHE A 504 -39.74 -10.34 -14.46
C PHE A 504 -39.89 -10.25 -12.92
N VAL A 505 -40.59 -9.22 -12.43
CA VAL A 505 -40.87 -9.04 -10.99
C VAL A 505 -41.68 -10.21 -10.44
N ASN A 506 -42.72 -10.67 -11.13
CA ASN A 506 -43.50 -11.82 -10.68
C ASN A 506 -42.68 -13.13 -10.71
N ILE A 507 -41.82 -13.35 -11.70
CA ILE A 507 -40.86 -14.47 -11.68
C ILE A 507 -39.94 -14.39 -10.45
N PHE A 508 -39.35 -13.22 -10.17
CA PHE A 508 -38.40 -13.10 -9.06
C PHE A 508 -39.08 -13.13 -7.68
N ALA A 509 -40.13 -12.36 -7.46
CA ALA A 509 -40.78 -12.25 -6.16
C ALA A 509 -41.63 -13.48 -5.83
N GLN A 510 -42.49 -13.94 -6.75
CA GLN A 510 -43.47 -15.00 -6.46
C GLN A 510 -42.93 -16.40 -6.74
N TYR A 511 -42.25 -16.61 -7.88
CA TYR A 511 -41.74 -17.94 -8.25
C TYR A 511 -40.39 -18.26 -7.62
N LEU A 512 -39.46 -17.29 -7.57
CA LEU A 512 -38.09 -17.49 -7.05
C LEU A 512 -37.88 -17.03 -5.60
N GLN A 513 -38.87 -16.39 -4.97
CA GLN A 513 -38.76 -15.83 -3.60
C GLN A 513 -37.52 -14.96 -3.40
N VAL A 514 -37.18 -14.14 -4.40
CA VAL A 514 -36.10 -13.16 -4.34
C VAL A 514 -36.67 -11.84 -3.85
N CYS A 515 -36.13 -11.32 -2.74
CA CYS A 515 -36.63 -10.08 -2.17
C CYS A 515 -36.37 -8.84 -3.05
N VAL A 516 -37.22 -7.82 -2.92
CA VAL A 516 -37.16 -6.56 -3.71
C VAL A 516 -35.76 -5.92 -3.76
N ARG A 517 -35.01 -5.92 -2.65
CA ARG A 517 -33.63 -5.40 -2.59
C ARG A 517 -32.60 -6.28 -3.33
N CYS A 518 -32.84 -7.58 -3.47
CA CYS A 518 -32.09 -8.41 -4.42
C CYS A 518 -32.53 -8.13 -5.87
N ILE A 519 -33.82 -7.96 -6.15
CA ILE A 519 -34.34 -7.69 -7.51
C ILE A 519 -33.70 -6.42 -8.09
N PHE A 520 -33.72 -5.30 -7.36
CA PHE A 520 -33.06 -4.06 -7.80
C PHE A 520 -31.54 -4.21 -8.02
N ARG A 521 -30.90 -5.20 -7.37
CA ARG A 521 -29.46 -5.48 -7.52
C ARG A 521 -29.13 -6.20 -8.82
N PHE A 522 -30.04 -7.03 -9.35
CA PHE A 522 -29.92 -7.60 -10.70
C PHE A 522 -30.19 -6.58 -11.80
N PHE A 523 -31.11 -5.64 -11.58
CA PHE A 523 -31.38 -4.55 -12.53
C PHE A 523 -30.33 -3.42 -12.52
N GLY A 524 -29.31 -3.46 -11.67
CA GLY A 524 -28.34 -2.36 -11.49
C GLY A 524 -28.92 -1.10 -10.83
N ALA A 525 -30.24 -1.02 -10.62
CA ALA A 525 -30.95 0.12 -10.04
C ALA A 525 -30.78 0.27 -8.52
N PHE A 526 -30.13 -0.69 -7.84
CA PHE A 526 -29.99 -0.73 -6.38
C PHE A 526 -29.46 0.57 -5.77
N SER A 527 -28.45 1.21 -6.36
CA SER A 527 -27.85 2.44 -5.80
C SER A 527 -28.85 3.61 -5.74
N TYR A 528 -29.83 3.65 -6.64
CA TYR A 528 -30.89 4.66 -6.64
C TYR A 528 -32.04 4.30 -5.68
N ALA A 529 -32.35 3.01 -5.54
CA ALA A 529 -33.39 2.51 -4.64
C ALA A 529 -32.95 2.38 -3.17
N ALA A 530 -31.65 2.26 -2.91
CA ALA A 530 -31.06 2.03 -1.58
C ALA A 530 -31.52 3.02 -0.49
N PRO A 531 -31.55 4.35 -0.72
CA PRO A 531 -31.99 5.33 0.28
C PRO A 531 -33.46 5.18 0.70
N CYS A 532 -34.29 4.49 -0.09
CA CYS A 532 -35.67 4.21 0.30
C CYS A 532 -35.70 3.12 1.38
N LEU A 533 -35.97 3.52 2.63
CA LEU A 533 -36.16 2.63 3.76
C LEU A 533 -37.34 1.67 3.53
N SER A 534 -38.45 2.19 2.99
CA SER A 534 -39.72 1.50 2.77
C SER A 534 -39.94 1.09 1.31
N LEU A 535 -39.07 0.25 0.75
CA LEU A 535 -39.28 -0.36 -0.57
C LEU A 535 -40.41 -1.40 -0.53
N THR A 536 -41.64 -0.93 -0.79
CA THR A 536 -42.84 -1.78 -0.95
C THR A 536 -42.97 -2.31 -2.38
N ALA A 537 -43.88 -3.27 -2.58
CA ALA A 537 -44.35 -3.66 -3.91
C ALA A 537 -44.89 -2.48 -4.73
N SER A 538 -45.55 -1.50 -4.10
CA SER A 538 -46.05 -0.31 -4.79
C SER A 538 -44.93 0.63 -5.26
N VAL A 539 -43.87 0.83 -4.47
CA VAL A 539 -42.70 1.62 -4.91
C VAL A 539 -41.96 0.92 -6.06
N LEU A 540 -41.86 -0.42 -6.01
CA LEU A 540 -41.35 -1.21 -7.13
C LEU A 540 -42.23 -1.06 -8.39
N HIS A 541 -43.56 -1.01 -8.24
CA HIS A 541 -44.46 -0.81 -9.38
C HIS A 541 -44.36 0.58 -9.99
N SER A 542 -44.40 1.66 -9.19
CA SER A 542 -44.31 3.02 -9.77
C SER A 542 -42.98 3.30 -10.46
N PHE A 543 -41.87 2.73 -9.96
CA PHE A 543 -40.57 2.75 -10.66
C PHE A 543 -40.60 2.05 -12.04
N LEU A 544 -41.54 1.11 -12.25
CA LEU A 544 -41.72 0.41 -13.52
C LEU A 544 -42.77 1.07 -14.41
N GLU A 545 -43.81 1.67 -13.83
CA GLU A 545 -44.83 2.45 -14.56
C GLU A 545 -44.25 3.69 -15.26
N GLU A 546 -43.24 4.34 -14.67
CA GLU A 546 -42.49 5.46 -15.30
C GLU A 546 -41.61 5.03 -16.48
N HIS A 547 -41.43 3.72 -16.69
CA HIS A 547 -40.58 3.16 -17.73
C HIS A 547 -41.31 2.23 -18.70
N ASP A 548 -42.54 1.81 -18.41
CA ASP A 548 -43.37 0.92 -19.23
C ASP A 548 -44.80 1.46 -19.42
N ASP A 549 -45.07 2.07 -20.57
CA ASP A 549 -46.39 2.61 -20.94
C ASP A 549 -47.52 1.55 -20.90
N SER A 550 -47.18 0.24 -20.92
CA SER A 550 -48.16 -0.86 -20.91
C SER A 550 -48.62 -1.30 -19.51
N ALA A 551 -47.94 -0.87 -18.44
CA ALA A 551 -48.20 -1.32 -17.06
C ALA A 551 -49.50 -0.76 -16.41
N LYS A 552 -50.20 0.17 -17.08
CA LYS A 552 -51.23 1.08 -16.53
C LYS A 552 -52.57 0.44 -16.12
N SER A 553 -52.58 -0.83 -15.71
CA SER A 553 -53.80 -1.53 -15.23
C SER A 553 -53.56 -2.71 -14.27
N GLY A 554 -52.30 -3.03 -13.90
CA GLY A 554 -51.98 -4.21 -13.08
C GLY A 554 -51.73 -3.92 -11.59
N SER A 555 -52.57 -4.44 -10.69
CA SER A 555 -52.31 -4.41 -9.24
C SER A 555 -51.39 -5.56 -8.81
N CYS A 556 -50.18 -5.27 -8.34
CA CYS A 556 -49.22 -6.34 -8.00
C CYS A 556 -49.64 -7.17 -6.79
N SER A 557 -49.69 -8.49 -6.97
CA SER A 557 -49.81 -9.49 -5.88
C SER A 557 -48.45 -9.96 -5.35
N CYS A 558 -47.36 -9.24 -5.63
CA CYS A 558 -45.97 -9.63 -5.35
C CYS A 558 -45.52 -9.57 -3.87
N LEU A 559 -46.46 -9.43 -2.92
CA LEU A 559 -46.23 -9.61 -1.48
C LEU A 559 -47.38 -10.44 -0.88
N SER A 560 -47.48 -11.71 -1.29
CA SER A 560 -48.26 -12.71 -0.56
C SER A 560 -47.66 -12.94 0.83
N LYS A 561 -48.48 -13.36 1.79
CA LYS A 561 -48.09 -13.58 3.20
C LYS A 561 -47.38 -14.93 3.42
N ASP A 562 -46.54 -15.36 2.48
CA ASP A 562 -45.85 -16.64 2.58
C ASP A 562 -44.59 -16.51 3.45
N GLU A 563 -44.42 -17.41 4.41
CA GLU A 563 -43.49 -17.32 5.55
C GLU A 563 -42.01 -17.62 5.18
N ALA A 564 -41.59 -17.31 3.95
CA ALA A 564 -40.29 -17.71 3.40
C ALA A 564 -39.32 -16.53 3.22
N TYR A 565 -38.04 -16.78 3.49
CA TYR A 565 -36.98 -15.80 3.35
C TYR A 565 -36.41 -15.73 1.92
N CYS A 566 -35.64 -14.68 1.66
CA CYS A 566 -35.02 -14.45 0.35
C CYS A 566 -34.09 -15.61 -0.04
N SER A 567 -34.41 -16.31 -1.13
CA SER A 567 -33.65 -17.47 -1.65
C SER A 567 -32.17 -17.20 -1.94
N ILE A 568 -31.78 -15.93 -2.15
CA ILE A 568 -30.39 -15.53 -2.40
C ILE A 568 -29.68 -15.12 -1.11
N CYS A 569 -30.31 -14.26 -0.31
CA CYS A 569 -29.62 -13.55 0.78
C CYS A 569 -30.11 -13.92 2.18
N PHE A 570 -31.01 -14.90 2.34
CA PHE A 570 -31.41 -15.46 3.64
C PHE A 570 -31.78 -14.34 4.65
N GLY A 571 -32.56 -13.36 4.21
CA GLY A 571 -32.98 -12.22 5.03
C GLY A 571 -31.95 -11.08 5.20
N VAL A 572 -30.67 -11.23 4.81
CA VAL A 572 -29.59 -10.24 5.05
C VAL A 572 -29.92 -8.82 4.55
N LEU A 573 -30.67 -8.67 3.45
CA LEU A 573 -31.05 -7.34 2.94
C LEU A 573 -32.44 -6.86 3.41
N LEU A 574 -33.20 -7.65 4.17
CA LEU A 574 -34.49 -7.30 4.77
C LEU A 574 -34.52 -7.85 6.20
N PRO A 575 -33.86 -7.17 7.15
CA PRO A 575 -33.53 -7.76 8.45
C PRO A 575 -34.77 -8.17 9.25
N THR A 576 -34.85 -9.45 9.57
CA THR A 576 -35.89 -10.04 10.42
C THR A 576 -35.19 -10.52 11.69
N CYS A 577 -34.86 -9.56 12.55
CA CYS A 577 -34.06 -9.80 13.76
C CYS A 577 -34.93 -10.45 14.84
N TYR A 578 -34.79 -11.77 15.02
CA TYR A 578 -35.10 -12.42 16.29
C TYR A 578 -33.91 -12.24 17.25
N GLN A 579 -34.21 -12.14 18.55
CA GLN A 579 -33.24 -12.26 19.65
C GLN A 579 -33.80 -13.26 20.67
N ASP A 580 -33.02 -14.28 21.00
CA ASP A 580 -33.27 -15.11 22.19
C ASP A 580 -32.78 -14.35 23.43
N ASP A 581 -33.70 -13.66 24.11
CA ASP A 581 -33.91 -13.74 25.57
C ASP A 581 -35.00 -12.73 26.02
N GLY A 582 -36.26 -13.15 25.80
CA GLY A 582 -37.52 -12.63 26.34
C GLY A 582 -37.66 -11.19 26.86
N VAL A 583 -38.40 -10.33 26.12
CA VAL A 583 -39.67 -9.68 26.54
C VAL A 583 -40.20 -8.71 25.46
N GLU A 584 -41.51 -8.81 25.16
CA GLU A 584 -42.39 -7.88 24.41
C GLU A 584 -42.03 -7.39 22.97
N PRO A 585 -42.94 -7.54 21.97
CA PRO A 585 -42.72 -7.06 20.59
C PRO A 585 -43.17 -5.60 20.38
N LEU A 586 -42.23 -4.67 20.28
CA LEU A 586 -42.57 -3.25 20.05
C LEU A 586 -42.99 -2.95 18.60
N ARG A 587 -43.96 -2.04 18.44
CA ARG A 587 -44.56 -1.68 17.15
C ARG A 587 -43.78 -0.59 16.41
N SER A 588 -43.76 -0.71 15.07
CA SER A 588 -43.49 0.36 14.08
C SER A 588 -42.15 1.12 14.17
N VAL A 589 -41.04 0.45 13.86
CA VAL A 589 -39.78 1.05 13.34
C VAL A 589 -39.27 0.18 12.17
N SER A 590 -38.38 0.68 11.30
CA SER A 590 -37.95 -0.03 10.07
C SER A 590 -36.97 -1.17 10.36
N PRO A 591 -37.04 -2.31 9.64
CA PRO A 591 -36.10 -3.44 9.73
C PRO A 591 -34.60 -3.08 9.86
N ILE A 592 -34.14 -2.03 9.19
CA ILE A 592 -32.71 -1.69 9.13
C ILE A 592 -32.25 -0.77 10.28
N ASP A 593 -33.20 -0.04 10.87
CA ASP A 593 -32.94 0.79 12.05
C ASP A 593 -32.61 -0.14 13.24
N ASN A 594 -33.25 -1.32 13.32
CA ASN A 594 -32.96 -2.35 14.31
C ASN A 594 -31.49 -2.82 14.25
N VAL A 595 -30.98 -3.15 13.06
CA VAL A 595 -29.56 -3.56 12.89
C VAL A 595 -28.61 -2.43 13.30
N THR A 596 -28.96 -1.19 12.96
CA THR A 596 -28.17 0.00 13.30
C THR A 596 -28.18 0.27 14.82
N SER A 597 -29.30 -0.03 15.50
CA SER A 597 -29.40 0.01 16.96
C SER A 597 -28.54 -1.05 17.63
N ILE A 598 -28.62 -2.31 17.18
CA ILE A 598 -27.81 -3.41 17.75
C ILE A 598 -26.31 -3.13 17.57
N ILE A 599 -25.89 -2.48 16.48
CA ILE A 599 -24.51 -1.97 16.30
C ILE A 599 -24.17 -0.92 17.37
N SER A 600 -25.01 0.12 17.52
CA SER A 600 -24.76 1.20 18.49
C SER A 600 -24.73 0.69 19.94
N GLU A 601 -25.64 -0.22 20.28
CA GLU A 601 -25.71 -0.90 21.58
C GLU A 601 -24.49 -1.78 21.85
N ALA A 602 -23.95 -2.48 20.84
CA ALA A 602 -22.72 -3.26 20.99
C ALA A 602 -21.51 -2.35 21.28
N VAL A 603 -21.34 -1.28 20.49
CA VAL A 603 -20.27 -0.27 20.71
C VAL A 603 -20.35 0.35 22.11
N GLN A 604 -21.57 0.70 22.56
CA GLN A 604 -21.81 1.25 23.89
C GLN A 604 -21.53 0.24 25.01
N ARG A 605 -21.97 -1.02 24.85
CA ARG A 605 -21.79 -2.11 25.82
C ARG A 605 -20.31 -2.45 26.04
N GLU A 606 -19.51 -2.42 24.98
CA GLU A 606 -18.06 -2.66 25.05
C GLU A 606 -17.29 -1.43 25.57
N GLY A 607 -17.90 -0.25 25.59
CA GLY A 607 -17.37 0.97 26.22
C GLY A 607 -16.30 1.71 25.41
N HIS A 608 -16.27 1.53 24.09
CA HIS A 608 -15.28 2.18 23.22
C HIS A 608 -15.62 3.66 22.94
N GLN A 609 -14.62 4.54 23.05
CA GLN A 609 -14.65 5.88 22.45
C GLN A 609 -14.40 5.75 20.95
N VAL A 610 -15.32 6.21 20.10
CA VAL A 610 -15.20 6.08 18.64
C VAL A 610 -15.25 7.44 17.97
N ASP A 611 -14.15 7.83 17.34
CA ASP A 611 -14.04 9.09 16.58
C ASP A 611 -14.26 8.88 15.07
N GLU A 612 -14.02 7.65 14.57
CA GLU A 612 -14.25 7.16 13.21
C GLU A 612 -14.35 5.61 13.25
N PHE A 613 -15.13 4.97 12.36
CA PHE A 613 -15.27 3.50 12.31
C PHE A 613 -15.08 2.94 10.89
N SER A 614 -14.69 1.67 10.79
CA SER A 614 -14.70 0.89 9.55
C SER A 614 -15.74 -0.25 9.64
N LEU A 615 -16.48 -0.52 8.55
CA LEU A 615 -17.50 -1.58 8.51
C LEU A 615 -17.02 -2.81 7.73
N GLU A 616 -16.67 -3.85 8.48
CA GLU A 616 -16.34 -5.19 7.96
C GLU A 616 -17.59 -6.08 7.93
N ILE A 617 -17.82 -6.78 6.82
CA ILE A 617 -18.97 -7.67 6.62
C ILE A 617 -18.48 -9.05 6.17
N SER A 618 -18.88 -10.10 6.87
CA SER A 618 -18.74 -11.50 6.46
C SER A 618 -20.12 -12.10 6.17
N LEU A 619 -20.22 -12.92 5.12
CA LEU A 619 -21.45 -13.56 4.66
C LEU A 619 -21.18 -15.05 4.36
N PRO A 620 -22.15 -15.96 4.58
CA PRO A 620 -22.01 -17.37 4.22
C PRO A 620 -21.79 -17.56 2.72
N ALA A 621 -20.88 -18.46 2.32
CA ALA A 621 -20.58 -18.67 0.89
C ALA A 621 -21.78 -19.21 0.09
N VAL A 622 -22.79 -19.78 0.74
CA VAL A 622 -24.06 -20.19 0.11
C VAL A 622 -24.82 -19.00 -0.50
N ILE A 623 -24.60 -17.77 -0.01
CA ILE A 623 -25.13 -16.55 -0.65
C ILE A 623 -24.53 -16.36 -2.05
N ALA A 624 -23.21 -16.57 -2.22
CA ALA A 624 -22.56 -16.47 -3.52
C ALA A 624 -22.98 -17.59 -4.47
N ALA A 625 -23.17 -18.81 -3.95
CA ALA A 625 -23.71 -19.94 -4.71
C ALA A 625 -25.13 -19.65 -5.22
N ASN A 626 -26.05 -19.19 -4.36
CA ASN A 626 -27.44 -18.93 -4.74
C ASN A 626 -27.57 -17.72 -5.70
N ASP A 627 -26.73 -16.71 -5.53
CA ASP A 627 -26.62 -15.55 -6.43
C ASP A 627 -26.15 -15.97 -7.85
N ARG A 628 -25.21 -16.93 -7.95
CA ARG A 628 -24.82 -17.56 -9.24
C ARG A 628 -25.92 -18.46 -9.80
N ALA A 629 -26.55 -19.28 -8.96
CA ALA A 629 -27.61 -20.20 -9.36
C ALA A 629 -28.81 -19.48 -10.01
N ILE A 630 -29.26 -18.34 -9.47
CA ILE A 630 -30.36 -17.59 -10.09
C ILE A 630 -29.97 -16.95 -11.42
N ARG A 631 -28.73 -16.48 -11.60
CA ARG A 631 -28.23 -16.05 -12.93
C ARG A 631 -28.28 -17.19 -13.96
N LEU A 632 -27.82 -18.39 -13.58
CA LEU A 632 -27.80 -19.55 -14.47
C LEU A 632 -29.21 -20.04 -14.83
N TYR A 633 -30.10 -20.17 -13.85
CA TYR A 633 -31.51 -20.52 -14.08
C TYR A 633 -32.21 -19.52 -15.01
N MET A 634 -32.00 -18.21 -14.80
CA MET A 634 -32.62 -17.18 -15.63
C MET A 634 -32.11 -17.23 -17.08
N LYS A 635 -30.80 -17.37 -17.27
CA LYS A 635 -30.19 -17.54 -18.60
C LYS A 635 -30.69 -18.81 -19.29
N GLU A 636 -30.88 -19.90 -18.56
CA GLU A 636 -31.32 -21.17 -19.15
C GLU A 636 -32.80 -21.15 -19.54
N LYS A 637 -33.69 -20.66 -18.66
CA LYS A 637 -35.14 -20.68 -18.89
C LYS A 637 -35.65 -19.54 -19.78
N TYR A 638 -34.92 -18.42 -19.84
CA TYR A 638 -35.36 -17.22 -20.54
C TYR A 638 -34.33 -16.64 -21.54
N GLY A 639 -33.14 -17.23 -21.68
CA GLY A 639 -32.09 -16.74 -22.59
C GLY A 639 -32.49 -16.62 -24.07
N SER A 640 -33.48 -17.39 -24.52
CA SER A 640 -34.06 -17.31 -25.86
C SER A 640 -35.29 -16.40 -25.98
N ALA A 641 -35.69 -15.72 -24.90
CA ALA A 641 -36.88 -14.86 -24.89
C ALA A 641 -36.52 -13.43 -25.28
N ASN A 642 -37.25 -12.86 -26.25
CA ASN A 642 -37.02 -11.52 -26.82
C ASN A 642 -37.08 -10.33 -25.84
N TRP A 643 -37.35 -10.58 -24.56
CA TRP A 643 -37.40 -9.59 -23.46
C TRP A 643 -36.28 -9.76 -22.42
N PHE A 644 -35.52 -10.84 -22.48
CA PHE A 644 -34.43 -11.14 -21.55
C PHE A 644 -33.10 -10.66 -22.16
N ASP A 645 -32.50 -9.62 -21.59
CA ASP A 645 -31.15 -9.18 -22.01
C ASP A 645 -30.09 -9.88 -21.18
N GLU A 646 -29.39 -10.85 -21.79
CA GLU A 646 -28.27 -11.55 -21.16
C GLU A 646 -27.15 -10.59 -20.71
N LYS A 647 -27.02 -9.40 -21.30
CA LYS A 647 -26.02 -8.39 -20.89
C LYS A 647 -26.24 -7.92 -19.45
N ILE A 648 -27.49 -7.85 -18.99
CA ILE A 648 -27.83 -7.46 -17.60
C ILE A 648 -27.35 -8.52 -16.61
N PHE A 649 -27.37 -9.80 -17.00
CA PHE A 649 -27.00 -10.94 -16.13
C PHE A 649 -25.55 -11.41 -16.30
N SER A 650 -24.84 -10.90 -17.31
CA SER A 650 -23.41 -11.14 -17.56
C SER A 650 -22.52 -9.94 -17.22
N GLN A 651 -23.06 -8.73 -17.10
CA GLN A 651 -22.40 -7.65 -16.36
C GLN A 651 -22.35 -7.98 -14.86
N GLN A 652 -21.31 -7.47 -14.18
CA GLN A 652 -21.00 -7.86 -12.81
C GLN A 652 -21.94 -7.18 -11.81
N THR A 653 -23.12 -7.78 -11.62
CA THR A 653 -24.13 -7.33 -10.64
C THR A 653 -23.51 -7.18 -9.25
N MET A 654 -23.81 -6.05 -8.57
CA MET A 654 -23.39 -5.77 -7.21
C MET A 654 -23.64 -6.97 -6.27
N SER A 655 -22.75 -7.21 -5.31
CA SER A 655 -22.87 -8.33 -4.36
C SER A 655 -23.82 -8.02 -3.20
N VAL A 656 -24.32 -9.05 -2.50
CA VAL A 656 -25.10 -8.87 -1.25
C VAL A 656 -24.30 -8.08 -0.21
N LYS A 657 -22.99 -8.33 -0.11
CA LYS A 657 -22.08 -7.64 0.83
C LYS A 657 -21.99 -6.15 0.56
N GLU A 658 -21.87 -5.74 -0.70
CA GLU A 658 -21.75 -4.32 -1.04
C GLU A 658 -23.11 -3.61 -0.99
N ALA A 659 -24.19 -4.31 -1.38
CA ALA A 659 -25.55 -3.83 -1.16
C ALA A 659 -25.85 -3.57 0.32
N LEU A 660 -25.41 -4.46 1.22
CA LEU A 660 -25.57 -4.27 2.67
C LEU A 660 -24.73 -3.09 3.19
N ARG A 661 -23.49 -2.93 2.71
CA ARG A 661 -22.62 -1.80 3.08
C ARG A 661 -23.26 -0.45 2.73
N ILE A 662 -23.75 -0.31 1.50
CA ILE A 662 -24.41 0.92 1.01
C ILE A 662 -25.63 1.29 1.87
N LEU A 663 -26.36 0.29 2.38
CA LEU A 663 -27.51 0.52 3.25
C LEU A 663 -27.13 0.86 4.70
N LEU A 664 -26.14 0.18 5.27
CA LEU A 664 -25.80 0.32 6.69
C LEU A 664 -24.90 1.52 6.98
N VAL A 665 -23.91 1.83 6.13
CA VAL A 665 -22.91 2.87 6.45
C VAL A 665 -23.56 4.23 6.76
N PRO A 666 -24.44 4.82 5.92
CA PRO A 666 -25.03 6.13 6.23
C PRO A 666 -25.94 6.12 7.47
N SER A 667 -26.56 4.97 7.75
CA SER A 667 -27.40 4.79 8.94
C SER A 667 -26.56 4.72 10.23
N VAL A 668 -25.47 3.94 10.23
CA VAL A 668 -24.54 3.84 11.36
C VAL A 668 -23.85 5.18 11.60
N GLU A 669 -23.41 5.87 10.53
CA GLU A 669 -22.83 7.22 10.66
C GLU A 669 -23.79 8.20 11.35
N LYS A 670 -25.07 8.19 10.95
CA LYS A 670 -26.12 9.02 11.52
C LYS A 670 -26.45 8.65 12.96
N GLN A 671 -26.52 7.36 13.30
CA GLN A 671 -26.91 6.90 14.64
C GLN A 671 -25.79 7.01 15.67
N MET A 672 -24.52 6.79 15.27
CA MET A 672 -23.37 7.00 16.16
C MET A 672 -22.91 8.46 16.20
N ASN A 673 -23.28 9.29 15.21
CA ASN A 673 -22.71 10.62 14.98
C ASN A 673 -21.18 10.59 14.79
N VAL A 674 -20.72 9.59 14.04
CA VAL A 674 -19.31 9.24 13.80
C VAL A 674 -19.16 8.90 12.32
N LYS A 675 -18.05 9.26 11.67
CA LYS A 675 -17.86 8.97 10.23
C LYS A 675 -17.34 7.57 9.97
N HIS A 676 -17.65 7.05 8.79
CA HIS A 676 -17.06 5.83 8.25
C HIS A 676 -15.77 6.12 7.46
N GLY A 677 -14.74 5.33 7.69
CA GLY A 677 -13.50 5.36 6.91
C GLY A 677 -12.51 4.27 7.32
N ASN A 678 -11.22 4.50 7.11
CA ASN A 678 -10.17 3.47 7.22
C ASN A 678 -9.42 3.53 8.57
N ASN A 679 -10.11 3.88 9.65
CA ASN A 679 -9.51 4.08 10.97
C ASN A 679 -9.33 2.77 11.77
N SER A 680 -8.62 2.90 12.88
CA SER A 680 -8.27 1.86 13.86
C SER A 680 -9.44 1.09 14.44
N PHE A 681 -10.64 1.67 14.56
CA PHE A 681 -11.82 1.01 15.12
C PHE A 681 -12.65 0.32 14.03
N ARG A 682 -13.01 -0.94 14.26
CA ARG A 682 -13.68 -1.80 13.29
C ARG A 682 -14.92 -2.43 13.91
N ILE A 683 -16.01 -2.36 13.16
CA ILE A 683 -17.28 -3.03 13.48
C ILE A 683 -17.41 -4.18 12.49
N ARG A 684 -17.37 -5.42 12.98
CA ARG A 684 -17.50 -6.64 12.17
C ARG A 684 -18.91 -7.20 12.32
N LEU A 685 -19.61 -7.29 11.19
CA LEU A 685 -20.87 -8.00 11.05
C LEU A 685 -20.59 -9.37 10.42
N THR A 686 -20.79 -10.43 11.19
CA THR A 686 -20.62 -11.81 10.72
C THR A 686 -21.98 -12.48 10.64
N TYR A 687 -22.45 -12.72 9.42
CA TYR A 687 -23.66 -13.50 9.18
C TYR A 687 -23.32 -14.98 9.02
N THR A 688 -24.10 -15.87 9.63
CA THR A 688 -23.96 -17.33 9.60
C THR A 688 -25.30 -17.99 9.25
N HIS A 689 -25.27 -19.10 8.50
CA HIS A 689 -26.46 -19.87 8.16
C HIS A 689 -26.13 -21.36 8.02
N ASP A 690 -26.22 -22.09 9.13
CA ASP A 690 -25.59 -23.40 9.30
C ASP A 690 -26.12 -24.47 8.34
N GLU A 691 -27.43 -24.56 8.10
CA GLU A 691 -27.98 -25.55 7.16
C GLU A 691 -27.46 -25.31 5.73
N GLY A 692 -27.61 -24.07 5.23
CA GLY A 692 -27.10 -23.65 3.92
C GLY A 692 -25.60 -23.87 3.73
N SER A 693 -24.75 -23.51 4.71
CA SER A 693 -23.31 -23.77 4.63
C SER A 693 -22.98 -25.28 4.72
N GLN A 694 -23.68 -26.05 5.55
CA GLN A 694 -23.54 -27.52 5.56
C GLN A 694 -23.98 -28.17 4.25
N LYS A 695 -25.05 -27.67 3.63
CA LYS A 695 -25.58 -28.16 2.35
C LYS A 695 -24.58 -27.89 1.23
N LEU A 696 -24.06 -26.67 1.14
CA LEU A 696 -22.97 -26.29 0.25
C LEU A 696 -21.73 -27.19 0.42
N LEU A 697 -21.30 -27.44 1.66
CA LEU A 697 -20.20 -28.35 1.99
C LEU A 697 -20.43 -29.83 1.58
N ARG A 698 -21.69 -30.26 1.37
CA ARG A 698 -22.03 -31.60 0.85
C ARG A 698 -22.05 -31.67 -0.67
N LEU A 699 -22.33 -30.54 -1.35
CA LEU A 699 -22.39 -30.46 -2.82
C LEU A 699 -21.02 -30.26 -3.46
N LEU A 700 -20.09 -29.59 -2.77
CA LEU A 700 -18.75 -29.35 -3.29
C LEU A 700 -17.90 -30.63 -3.33
N PRO A 701 -17.10 -30.85 -4.40
CA PRO A 701 -16.27 -32.04 -4.50
C PRO A 701 -15.21 -32.05 -3.40
N ASN A 702 -15.17 -33.13 -2.59
CA ASN A 702 -14.11 -33.33 -1.61
C ASN A 702 -12.77 -33.54 -2.34
N ASP A 703 -11.87 -32.56 -2.24
CA ASP A 703 -10.44 -32.84 -2.45
C ASP A 703 -9.97 -33.89 -1.41
N ARG A 704 -8.98 -34.70 -1.79
CA ARG A 704 -8.76 -36.06 -1.29
C ARG A 704 -8.19 -36.18 0.14
N GLY A 705 -8.35 -35.15 0.97
CA GLY A 705 -7.90 -35.11 2.37
C GLY A 705 -8.86 -35.69 3.41
N ARG A 706 -10.19 -35.59 3.22
CA ARG A 706 -11.18 -36.05 4.23
C ARG A 706 -11.51 -37.54 4.11
N LYS A 707 -10.79 -38.40 4.85
CA LYS A 707 -11.20 -39.79 5.10
C LYS A 707 -11.42 -40.10 6.59
N ARG A 708 -12.70 -40.32 6.94
CA ARG A 708 -13.25 -40.95 8.15
C ARG A 708 -12.73 -40.44 9.52
N LYS A 709 -13.59 -39.70 10.22
CA LYS A 709 -13.64 -39.78 11.69
C LYS A 709 -15.03 -39.48 12.29
N THR A 710 -16.04 -40.21 11.84
CA THR A 710 -17.40 -40.21 12.40
C THR A 710 -17.89 -41.66 12.58
N GLU A 711 -17.49 -42.30 13.69
CA GLU A 711 -18.17 -43.47 14.27
C GLU A 711 -17.56 -43.81 15.64
N SER A 712 -18.37 -43.71 16.71
CA SER A 712 -17.99 -43.84 18.14
C SER A 712 -16.95 -42.81 18.66
N ARG A 713 -17.07 -42.26 19.87
CA ARG A 713 -17.81 -42.73 21.05
C ARG A 713 -18.69 -41.64 21.68
N ASP A 714 -19.68 -42.12 22.42
CA ASP A 714 -20.56 -41.38 23.32
C ASP A 714 -19.87 -41.13 24.69
N GLY A 715 -20.42 -40.20 25.50
CA GLY A 715 -20.19 -40.13 26.95
C GLY A 715 -19.23 -39.05 27.49
N SER A 716 -19.78 -37.86 27.78
CA SER A 716 -19.27 -36.81 28.71
C SER A 716 -17.96 -36.07 28.35
N SER A 717 -17.72 -34.82 28.77
CA SER A 717 -18.50 -33.93 29.67
C SER A 717 -18.51 -32.47 29.15
N LYS A 718 -19.57 -31.69 29.47
CA LYS A 718 -19.68 -30.27 29.11
C LYS A 718 -18.68 -29.38 29.88
N ARG A 719 -17.89 -28.58 29.16
CA ARG A 719 -17.47 -27.21 29.53
C ARG A 719 -17.28 -26.43 28.22
N GLY A 720 -17.83 -25.22 28.15
CA GLY A 720 -18.03 -24.51 26.87
C GLY A 720 -16.93 -23.50 26.53
N SER A 721 -16.59 -23.45 25.26
CA SER A 721 -16.19 -22.25 24.52
C SER A 721 -17.06 -22.21 23.26
N THR A 722 -17.71 -21.10 22.97
CA THR A 722 -18.66 -20.98 21.83
C THR A 722 -18.10 -20.21 20.64
N ASP A 723 -16.88 -19.69 20.76
CA ASP A 723 -16.25 -18.86 19.73
C ASP A 723 -15.34 -19.67 18.79
N ASP A 724 -14.64 -20.68 19.31
CA ASP A 724 -13.72 -21.53 18.53
C ASP A 724 -14.43 -22.22 17.34
N ASP A 725 -15.59 -22.85 17.57
CA ASP A 725 -16.35 -23.54 16.51
C ASP A 725 -16.88 -22.56 15.44
N LYS A 726 -17.18 -21.31 15.80
CA LYS A 726 -17.63 -20.27 14.86
C LYS A 726 -16.47 -19.73 14.02
N GLN A 727 -15.27 -19.64 14.57
CA GLN A 727 -14.08 -19.23 13.85
C GLN A 727 -13.67 -20.27 12.79
N ILE A 728 -13.78 -21.57 13.10
CA ILE A 728 -13.52 -22.68 12.17
C ILE A 728 -14.45 -22.63 10.93
N LEU A 729 -15.70 -22.23 11.11
CA LEU A 729 -16.64 -22.04 9.99
C LEU A 729 -16.22 -20.85 9.08
N SER A 730 -15.79 -19.73 9.67
CA SER A 730 -15.36 -18.54 8.92
C SER A 730 -14.14 -18.79 8.03
N GLU A 731 -13.16 -19.59 8.48
CA GLU A 731 -12.01 -19.97 7.64
C GLU A 731 -12.42 -20.91 6.50
N SER A 732 -13.45 -21.73 6.72
CA SER A 732 -14.00 -22.61 5.67
C SER A 732 -14.69 -21.82 4.56
N ASP A 733 -15.47 -20.77 4.88
CA ASP A 733 -16.18 -19.97 3.88
C ASP A 733 -15.23 -19.26 2.89
N ALA A 734 -14.04 -18.84 3.34
CA ALA A 734 -13.04 -18.26 2.43
C ALA A 734 -12.49 -19.27 1.41
N PHE A 735 -12.23 -20.51 1.84
CA PHE A 735 -11.85 -21.61 0.95
C PHE A 735 -13.00 -22.01 0.01
N ILE A 736 -14.23 -22.07 0.54
CA ILE A 736 -15.44 -22.43 -0.19
C ILE A 736 -15.73 -21.42 -1.31
N ASN A 737 -15.65 -20.11 -1.05
CA ASN A 737 -15.84 -19.08 -2.09
C ASN A 737 -14.82 -19.24 -3.23
N LYS A 738 -13.54 -19.47 -2.91
CA LYS A 738 -12.51 -19.75 -3.92
C LYS A 738 -12.77 -21.04 -4.71
N THR A 739 -13.35 -22.07 -4.08
CA THR A 739 -13.76 -23.29 -4.76
C THR A 739 -14.95 -23.03 -5.70
N LEU A 740 -15.94 -22.26 -5.25
CA LEU A 740 -17.11 -21.84 -6.04
C LEU A 740 -16.73 -21.01 -7.27
N GLU A 741 -15.71 -20.15 -7.17
CA GLU A 741 -15.17 -19.37 -8.29
C GLU A 741 -14.49 -20.27 -9.34
N GLY A 742 -13.82 -21.36 -8.93
CA GLY A 742 -13.12 -22.27 -9.84
C GLY A 742 -14.04 -23.25 -10.60
N ILE A 743 -15.22 -23.57 -10.06
CA ILE A 743 -16.20 -24.48 -10.69
C ILE A 743 -16.74 -23.86 -11.98
N GLN A 744 -16.68 -24.59 -13.10
CA GLN A 744 -17.23 -24.12 -14.38
C GLN A 744 -18.76 -24.18 -14.39
N ASP A 745 -19.40 -23.37 -15.23
CA ASP A 745 -20.87 -23.30 -15.32
C ASP A 745 -21.56 -24.64 -15.65
N GLN A 746 -20.86 -25.57 -16.31
CA GLN A 746 -21.40 -26.91 -16.60
C GLN A 746 -21.37 -27.81 -15.35
N ASP A 747 -20.26 -27.80 -14.60
CA ASP A 747 -20.13 -28.51 -13.32
C ASP A 747 -21.04 -27.89 -12.25
N PHE A 748 -21.24 -26.57 -12.27
CA PHE A 748 -22.17 -25.91 -11.36
C PHE A 748 -23.61 -26.40 -11.57
N ARG A 749 -24.04 -26.64 -12.82
CA ARG A 749 -25.37 -27.20 -13.13
C ARG A 749 -25.57 -28.64 -12.64
N SER A 750 -24.52 -29.44 -12.54
CA SER A 750 -24.63 -30.83 -12.06
C SER A 750 -24.53 -30.94 -10.53
N LEU A 751 -23.98 -29.92 -9.86
CA LEU A 751 -23.82 -29.87 -8.40
C LEU A 751 -24.89 -29.04 -7.68
N PHE A 752 -25.52 -28.05 -8.32
CA PHE A 752 -26.44 -27.11 -7.67
C PHE A 752 -27.83 -27.07 -8.33
N GLN A 753 -28.88 -26.97 -7.51
CA GLN A 753 -30.26 -26.87 -7.99
C GLN A 753 -30.55 -25.50 -8.63
N LEU A 754 -31.27 -25.52 -9.74
CA LEU A 754 -31.62 -24.35 -10.55
C LEU A 754 -33.15 -24.28 -10.74
N PRO A 755 -33.87 -23.35 -10.08
CA PRO A 755 -33.38 -22.33 -9.16
C PRO A 755 -33.03 -22.92 -7.77
N PRO A 756 -32.40 -22.14 -6.87
CA PRO A 756 -32.28 -22.50 -5.47
C PRO A 756 -33.61 -22.88 -4.83
N GLU A 757 -33.54 -23.74 -3.82
CA GLU A 757 -34.70 -24.09 -3.00
C GLU A 757 -35.22 -22.89 -2.19
N LYS A 758 -36.47 -23.02 -1.72
CA LYS A 758 -37.10 -22.07 -0.81
C LYS A 758 -36.40 -22.10 0.54
N VAL A 759 -36.24 -20.93 1.16
CA VAL A 759 -35.51 -20.76 2.41
C VAL A 759 -36.49 -20.53 3.56
N LEU A 760 -36.38 -21.34 4.61
CA LEU A 760 -37.27 -21.31 5.79
C LEU A 760 -36.66 -20.63 7.03
N GLU A 761 -35.34 -20.37 7.04
CA GLU A 761 -34.64 -19.70 8.14
C GLU A 761 -33.78 -18.51 7.64
N PRO A 762 -33.56 -17.46 8.46
CA PRO A 762 -32.71 -16.33 8.10
C PRO A 762 -31.24 -16.58 8.48
N CYS A 763 -30.32 -15.77 7.96
CA CYS A 763 -28.97 -15.69 8.52
C CYS A 763 -29.01 -15.15 9.95
N HIS A 764 -28.39 -15.87 10.88
CA HIS A 764 -28.03 -15.37 12.20
C HIS A 764 -26.92 -14.30 12.06
N LEU A 765 -26.97 -13.24 12.88
CA LEU A 765 -25.97 -12.15 12.90
C LEU A 765 -25.20 -12.11 14.22
N VAL A 766 -23.87 -12.19 14.15
CA VAL A 766 -22.95 -11.82 15.24
C VAL A 766 -22.34 -10.46 14.93
N ILE A 767 -22.30 -9.57 15.93
CA ILE A 767 -21.60 -8.29 15.86
C ILE A 767 -20.43 -8.33 16.85
N SER A 768 -19.25 -7.87 16.42
CA SER A 768 -18.10 -7.66 17.29
C SER A 768 -17.39 -6.36 16.96
N CYS A 769 -16.95 -5.63 17.98
CA CYS A 769 -16.17 -4.41 17.82
C CYS A 769 -14.72 -4.64 18.27
N GLN A 770 -13.77 -4.07 17.53
CA GLN A 770 -12.35 -4.15 17.87
C GLN A 770 -11.59 -2.90 17.44
N ARG A 771 -10.72 -2.39 18.29
CA ARG A 771 -9.68 -1.42 17.90
C ARG A 771 -8.37 -2.13 17.60
N SER A 772 -7.75 -1.78 16.47
CA SER A 772 -6.32 -2.05 16.22
C SER A 772 -5.47 -1.59 17.43
N PRO A 773 -4.39 -2.31 17.77
CA PRO A 773 -3.55 -1.95 18.91
C PRO A 773 -2.98 -0.53 18.84
N ILE A 774 -2.85 0.12 19.99
CA ILE A 774 -2.07 1.36 20.14
C ILE A 774 -0.69 1.03 20.71
N TYR A 775 0.26 1.94 20.56
CA TYR A 775 1.62 1.75 21.03
C TYR A 775 2.06 2.87 21.96
N ILE A 776 2.63 2.51 23.12
CA ILE A 776 3.27 3.45 24.04
C ILE A 776 4.75 3.10 24.11
N GLY A 777 5.60 4.05 23.71
CA GLY A 777 7.05 3.89 23.68
C GLY A 777 7.74 4.75 24.73
N GLY A 778 8.92 4.32 25.18
CA GLY A 778 9.73 5.07 26.14
C GLY A 778 11.11 4.47 26.36
N ARG A 779 11.85 4.98 27.35
CA ARG A 779 13.14 4.42 27.78
C ARG A 779 13.06 3.98 29.25
N TYR A 780 13.39 2.73 29.55
CA TYR A 780 13.39 2.20 30.92
C TYR A 780 14.79 2.18 31.53
N LEU A 781 14.88 2.51 32.82
CA LEU A 781 16.05 2.24 33.64
C LEU A 781 15.70 1.09 34.58
N LYS A 782 16.59 0.11 34.71
CA LYS A 782 16.47 -1.04 35.59
C LYS A 782 17.51 -0.91 36.69
N LEU A 783 17.05 -0.73 37.93
CA LEU A 783 17.90 -0.40 39.07
C LEU A 783 18.19 -1.62 39.97
N SER A 784 17.26 -2.59 40.04
CA SER A 784 17.45 -3.86 40.75
C SER A 784 18.32 -4.85 39.96
N ARG A 785 19.08 -5.69 40.69
CA ARG A 785 19.79 -6.88 40.16
C ARG A 785 19.01 -8.19 40.37
N ASN A 786 17.76 -8.13 40.84
CA ASN A 786 16.89 -9.29 41.10
C ASN A 786 15.56 -9.21 40.32
N VAL A 787 15.58 -8.51 39.18
CA VAL A 787 14.41 -8.24 38.33
C VAL A 787 14.75 -8.63 36.89
N SER A 788 13.92 -9.47 36.26
CA SER A 788 14.11 -9.88 34.87
C SER A 788 13.60 -8.81 33.89
N GLN A 789 13.96 -8.88 32.61
CA GLN A 789 13.36 -7.99 31.61
C GLN A 789 11.90 -8.43 31.32
N SER A 790 11.72 -9.69 30.90
CA SER A 790 10.40 -10.32 30.72
C SER A 790 10.02 -11.13 31.95
N CYS A 791 8.74 -11.47 32.12
CA CYS A 791 8.33 -12.40 33.18
C CYS A 791 9.13 -13.72 33.09
N TRP A 792 9.63 -14.24 34.21
CA TRP A 792 10.50 -15.42 34.24
C TRP A 792 10.05 -16.40 35.32
N ILE A 793 9.48 -17.50 34.85
CA ILE A 793 8.93 -18.60 35.65
C ILE A 793 9.54 -19.90 35.11
N ILE A 794 9.88 -20.84 36.00
CA ILE A 794 10.34 -22.19 35.68
C ILE A 794 9.58 -23.14 36.61
N ASP A 795 8.92 -24.17 36.05
CA ASP A 795 8.15 -25.17 36.82
C ASP A 795 7.20 -24.53 37.86
N ASP A 796 6.47 -23.50 37.42
CA ASP A 796 5.58 -22.60 38.18
C ASP A 796 6.24 -21.76 39.30
N GLU A 797 7.54 -21.88 39.55
CA GLU A 797 8.31 -21.03 40.47
C GLU A 797 8.83 -19.75 39.76
N ARG A 798 8.74 -18.59 40.44
CA ARG A 798 9.18 -17.29 39.91
C ARG A 798 10.66 -17.03 40.22
N MET A 799 11.45 -16.77 39.19
CA MET A 799 12.92 -16.65 39.28
C MET A 799 13.46 -15.26 39.67
N GLY A 800 12.64 -14.39 40.29
CA GLY A 800 13.01 -13.02 40.66
C GLY A 800 11.85 -12.20 41.26
N GLU A 801 12.13 -10.99 41.73
CA GLU A 801 11.15 -10.13 42.44
C GLU A 801 9.99 -9.64 41.55
N ALA A 802 10.29 -9.36 40.28
CA ALA A 802 9.38 -8.83 39.27
C ALA A 802 10.07 -8.88 37.89
N SER A 803 9.37 -8.45 36.83
CA SER A 803 9.97 -8.10 35.55
C SER A 803 9.71 -6.65 35.13
N VAL A 804 10.57 -6.12 34.25
CA VAL A 804 10.40 -4.80 33.62
C VAL A 804 9.09 -4.76 32.81
N GLU A 805 8.81 -5.83 32.08
CA GLU A 805 7.58 -6.08 31.32
C GLU A 805 6.33 -5.92 32.17
N GLU A 806 6.22 -6.61 33.31
CA GLU A 806 5.05 -6.53 34.19
C GLU A 806 4.89 -5.15 34.81
N ILE A 807 5.99 -4.55 35.29
CA ILE A 807 5.96 -3.24 35.97
C ILE A 807 5.46 -2.12 35.02
N ILE A 808 5.88 -2.16 33.75
CA ILE A 808 5.50 -1.15 32.77
C ILE A 808 4.16 -1.50 32.12
N GLY A 809 4.02 -2.73 31.63
CA GLY A 809 2.89 -3.19 30.81
C GLY A 809 1.56 -3.15 31.54
N GLU A 810 1.48 -3.61 32.80
CA GLU A 810 0.23 -3.56 33.56
C GLU A 810 -0.20 -2.12 33.89
N ASN A 811 0.75 -1.22 34.17
CA ASN A 811 0.43 0.20 34.41
C ASN A 811 -0.07 0.89 33.14
N VAL A 812 0.51 0.55 31.97
CA VAL A 812 0.01 0.99 30.67
C VAL A 812 -1.39 0.43 30.40
N ARG A 813 -1.56 -0.91 30.44
CA ARG A 813 -2.82 -1.61 30.14
C ARG A 813 -3.97 -1.12 31.00
N ALA A 814 -3.74 -0.93 32.30
CA ALA A 814 -4.77 -0.50 33.25
C ALA A 814 -5.30 0.92 32.95
N ILE A 815 -4.43 1.87 32.58
CA ILE A 815 -4.84 3.24 32.26
C ILE A 815 -5.48 3.32 30.87
N CYS A 816 -4.94 2.60 29.87
CA CYS A 816 -5.52 2.53 28.53
C CYS A 816 -6.80 1.67 28.44
N LYS A 817 -7.18 0.95 29.51
CA LYS A 817 -8.28 -0.03 29.53
C LYS A 817 -8.17 -1.02 28.37
N GLY A 818 -7.00 -1.63 28.22
CA GLY A 818 -6.74 -2.67 27.22
C GLY A 818 -7.08 -4.07 27.75
N ASP A 819 -7.54 -4.94 26.85
CA ASP A 819 -7.80 -6.36 27.17
C ASP A 819 -6.49 -7.11 27.47
N GLY A 820 -5.38 -6.67 26.89
CA GLY A 820 -4.03 -7.22 27.10
C GLY A 820 -2.94 -6.27 26.59
N TYR A 821 -1.68 -6.69 26.70
CA TYR A 821 -0.55 -6.00 26.08
C TYR A 821 0.52 -6.99 25.59
N LYS A 822 1.47 -6.50 24.80
CA LYS A 822 2.76 -7.15 24.51
C LYS A 822 3.90 -6.16 24.77
N PHE A 823 5.02 -6.63 25.31
CA PHE A 823 6.18 -5.80 25.63
C PHE A 823 7.36 -6.12 24.71
N HIS A 824 8.00 -5.07 24.19
CA HIS A 824 9.14 -5.18 23.27
C HIS A 824 10.24 -4.22 23.69
N ALA A 825 11.49 -4.66 23.67
CA ALA A 825 12.65 -3.88 24.07
C ALA A 825 13.78 -4.02 23.05
N ALA A 826 14.57 -2.96 22.83
CA ALA A 826 15.68 -3.00 21.89
C ALA A 826 16.86 -3.80 22.49
N GLY A 827 16.79 -5.14 22.41
CA GLY A 827 17.68 -6.08 23.08
C GLY A 827 17.39 -6.31 24.57
N ARG A 828 18.15 -7.20 25.19
CA ARG A 828 17.99 -7.66 26.58
C ARG A 828 19.19 -7.35 27.47
N GLU A 829 18.98 -7.41 28.79
CA GLU A 829 20.04 -7.59 29.80
C GLU A 829 19.64 -8.67 30.81
N ASP A 830 20.62 -9.35 31.41
CA ASP A 830 20.38 -10.43 32.37
C ASP A 830 19.77 -9.92 33.68
N ILE A 831 19.16 -10.82 34.46
CA ILE A 831 18.56 -10.49 35.77
C ILE A 831 19.51 -9.67 36.67
N ASN A 832 20.80 -10.04 36.73
CA ASN A 832 21.79 -9.40 37.59
C ASN A 832 22.46 -8.13 37.00
N VAL A 833 22.07 -7.71 35.80
CA VAL A 833 22.61 -6.51 35.12
C VAL A 833 21.64 -5.34 35.25
N ARG A 834 22.14 -4.15 35.59
CA ARG A 834 21.34 -2.91 35.62
C ARG A 834 21.33 -2.22 34.25
N MET A 835 20.28 -1.44 33.98
CA MET A 835 20.20 -0.54 32.83
C MET A 835 20.11 0.90 33.33
N LEU A 836 21.18 1.67 33.13
CA LEU A 836 21.40 3.00 33.69
C LEU A 836 21.45 4.08 32.59
N GLY A 837 22.04 5.24 32.89
CA GLY A 837 22.28 6.34 31.94
C GLY A 837 21.02 6.83 31.25
N SER A 838 20.91 6.61 29.93
CA SER A 838 19.74 7.00 29.11
C SER A 838 18.55 6.04 29.23
N GLY A 839 18.74 4.83 29.77
CA GLY A 839 17.75 3.74 29.78
C GLY A 839 17.62 3.00 28.44
N ARG A 840 17.03 1.80 28.41
CA ARG A 840 16.81 1.03 27.18
C ARG A 840 15.48 1.43 26.51
N PRO A 841 15.46 1.70 25.18
CA PRO A 841 14.23 1.83 24.40
C PRO A 841 13.30 0.62 24.51
N PHE A 842 12.01 0.88 24.71
CA PHE A 842 10.94 -0.11 24.75
C PHE A 842 9.65 0.38 24.11
N LEU A 843 8.77 -0.57 23.82
CA LEU A 843 7.42 -0.40 23.30
C LEU A 843 6.44 -1.31 24.06
N VAL A 844 5.25 -0.81 24.34
CA VAL A 844 4.10 -1.60 24.77
C VAL A 844 3.02 -1.50 23.70
N GLU A 845 2.72 -2.63 23.06
CA GLU A 845 1.53 -2.80 22.22
C GLU A 845 0.33 -3.06 23.15
N VAL A 846 -0.70 -2.22 23.12
CA VAL A 846 -1.88 -2.37 23.98
C VAL A 846 -3.08 -2.81 23.13
N LEU A 847 -3.66 -3.96 23.49
CA LEU A 847 -4.68 -4.63 22.70
C LEU A 847 -6.08 -4.05 22.98
N ASN A 848 -6.81 -3.75 21.90
CA ASN A 848 -8.23 -3.39 21.89
C ASN A 848 -8.65 -2.28 22.89
N VAL A 849 -7.85 -1.20 22.99
CA VAL A 849 -8.09 -0.15 23.99
C VAL A 849 -9.46 0.54 23.85
N ARG A 850 -10.15 0.72 24.99
CA ARG A 850 -11.46 1.38 25.01
C ARG A 850 -11.35 2.87 24.68
N SER A 851 -10.38 3.57 25.24
CA SER A 851 -10.05 4.98 24.95
C SER A 851 -8.58 5.15 24.55
N ILE A 852 -8.28 6.12 23.70
CA ILE A 852 -6.89 6.50 23.39
C ILE A 852 -6.42 7.43 24.52
N PRO A 853 -5.28 7.14 25.19
CA PRO A 853 -4.84 7.90 26.35
C PRO A 853 -4.33 9.29 25.93
N SER A 854 -4.75 10.31 26.68
CA SER A 854 -4.21 11.67 26.56
C SER A 854 -2.75 11.75 27.02
N ALA A 855 -2.05 12.83 26.64
CA ALA A 855 -0.70 13.09 27.12
C ALA A 855 -0.62 13.15 28.66
N THR A 856 -1.69 13.61 29.33
CA THR A 856 -1.80 13.63 30.80
C THR A 856 -1.88 12.22 31.38
N GLU A 857 -2.65 11.32 30.77
CA GLU A 857 -2.72 9.90 31.20
C GLU A 857 -1.41 9.16 30.94
N VAL A 858 -0.71 9.47 29.83
CA VAL A 858 0.64 8.94 29.58
C VAL A 858 1.64 9.44 30.61
N GLN A 859 1.56 10.71 31.03
CA GLN A 859 2.38 11.22 32.14
C GLN A 859 2.04 10.51 33.47
N GLN A 860 0.76 10.30 33.77
CA GLN A 860 0.33 9.54 34.97
C GLN A 860 0.85 8.10 34.99
N ILE A 861 0.93 7.41 33.85
CA ILE A 861 1.60 6.10 33.74
C ILE A 861 3.07 6.25 34.14
N ALA A 862 3.77 7.25 33.60
CA ALA A 862 5.19 7.47 33.87
C ALA A 862 5.47 7.81 35.35
N ASP A 863 4.66 8.67 35.96
CA ASP A 863 4.79 9.07 37.37
C ASP A 863 4.54 7.87 38.29
N LYS A 864 3.43 7.15 38.08
CA LYS A 864 3.06 5.95 38.86
C LYS A 864 4.13 4.84 38.83
N ILE A 865 4.86 4.70 37.71
CA ILE A 865 6.00 3.77 37.62
C ILE A 865 7.23 4.34 38.34
N ASN A 866 7.53 5.63 38.19
CA ASN A 866 8.71 6.27 38.76
C ASN A 866 8.67 6.40 40.29
N ASP A 867 7.49 6.63 40.87
CA ASP A 867 7.29 6.85 42.30
C ASP A 867 7.06 5.55 43.10
N SER A 868 7.12 4.39 42.43
CA SER A 868 7.00 3.07 43.04
C SER A 868 8.03 2.85 44.16
N GLU A 869 7.56 2.56 45.38
CA GLU A 869 8.40 2.40 46.58
C GLU A 869 9.54 1.39 46.40
N LYS A 870 9.28 0.31 45.65
CA LYS A 870 10.26 -0.76 45.35
C LYS A 870 11.43 -0.28 44.47
N LYS A 871 11.27 0.82 43.73
CA LYS A 871 12.29 1.49 42.90
C LYS A 871 13.06 0.55 41.94
N HIS A 872 12.44 -0.57 41.55
CA HIS A 872 13.04 -1.59 40.69
C HIS A 872 13.35 -1.06 39.28
N VAL A 873 12.40 -0.28 38.74
CA VAL A 873 12.37 0.22 37.35
C VAL A 873 11.93 1.69 37.38
N ARG A 874 12.44 2.48 36.45
CA ARG A 874 12.00 3.85 36.18
C ARG A 874 11.80 4.04 34.68
N VAL A 875 10.92 4.96 34.27
CA VAL A 875 10.67 5.25 32.84
C VAL A 875 10.90 6.72 32.51
N ARG A 876 11.31 6.99 31.27
CA ARG A 876 11.54 8.32 30.71
C ARG A 876 10.97 8.41 29.30
N ASN A 877 10.66 9.64 28.88
CA ASN A 877 10.18 9.98 27.54
C ASN A 877 9.02 9.09 27.07
N LEU A 878 8.11 8.76 27.99
CA LEU A 878 6.94 7.93 27.70
C LEU A 878 5.98 8.73 26.80
N LYS A 879 5.68 8.20 25.61
CA LYS A 879 4.87 8.87 24.57
C LYS A 879 3.94 7.84 23.92
N LEU A 880 2.74 8.26 23.54
CA LEU A 880 1.94 7.54 22.53
C LEU A 880 2.68 7.65 21.19
N VAL A 881 2.78 6.56 20.44
CA VAL A 881 3.55 6.47 19.19
C VAL A 881 2.78 5.68 18.12
N GLY A 882 3.07 5.94 16.84
CA GLY A 882 2.48 5.18 15.73
C GLY A 882 3.19 3.84 15.50
N SER A 883 2.73 3.07 14.51
CA SER A 883 3.25 1.74 14.20
C SER A 883 4.67 1.76 13.62
N GLU A 884 5.08 2.86 12.99
CA GLU A 884 6.41 3.07 12.38
C GLU A 884 7.58 2.87 13.36
N ILE A 885 7.32 3.00 14.66
CA ILE A 885 8.26 2.75 15.75
C ILE A 885 8.78 1.29 15.78
N TRP A 886 8.03 0.33 15.22
CA TRP A 886 8.46 -1.08 15.13
C TRP A 886 9.70 -1.28 14.27
N THR A 887 9.83 -0.54 13.18
CA THR A 887 11.01 -0.63 12.31
C THR A 887 12.23 -0.07 13.03
N MET A 888 12.10 1.08 13.70
CA MET A 888 13.17 1.62 14.56
C MET A 888 13.58 0.63 15.67
N MET A 889 12.62 -0.06 16.30
CA MET A 889 12.90 -1.05 17.34
C MET A 889 13.71 -2.25 16.82
N ARG A 890 13.38 -2.76 15.61
CA ARG A 890 14.07 -3.89 14.96
C ARG A 890 15.46 -3.52 14.44
N GLU A 891 15.58 -2.45 13.65
CA GLU A 891 16.89 -1.87 13.24
C GLU A 891 17.76 -1.62 14.49
N GLY A 892 17.11 -1.12 15.54
CA GLY A 892 17.74 -0.82 16.80
C GLY A 892 18.19 -2.03 17.63
N GLU A 893 17.86 -3.26 17.31
CA GLU A 893 18.42 -4.41 18.04
C GLU A 893 19.78 -4.84 17.46
N ALA A 894 19.91 -4.82 16.13
CA ALA A 894 21.05 -5.35 15.40
C ALA A 894 22.30 -4.43 15.41
N GLU A 895 22.13 -3.11 15.40
CA GLU A 895 23.17 -2.20 14.87
C GLU A 895 23.92 -1.35 15.92
N LYS A 896 23.66 -1.55 17.21
CA LYS A 896 24.04 -0.56 18.24
C LYS A 896 25.33 -0.81 18.99
N GLN A 897 26.13 0.26 19.07
CA GLN A 897 27.04 0.47 20.21
C GLN A 897 26.24 0.52 21.53
N LYS A 898 26.59 -0.36 22.46
CA LYS A 898 26.12 -0.40 23.85
C LYS A 898 27.30 -0.03 24.74
N GLN A 899 27.10 0.84 25.71
CA GLN A 899 28.13 1.17 26.70
C GLN A 899 27.87 0.40 27.99
N TYR A 900 28.94 -0.02 28.65
CA TYR A 900 28.89 -0.82 29.87
C TYR A 900 29.86 -0.28 30.92
N ALA A 901 29.57 -0.56 32.19
CA ALA A 901 30.52 -0.48 33.29
C ALA A 901 30.58 -1.85 33.98
N ALA A 902 31.79 -2.37 34.20
CA ALA A 902 32.01 -3.66 34.84
C ALA A 902 32.91 -3.50 36.07
N LEU A 903 32.55 -4.17 37.17
CA LEU A 903 33.43 -4.38 38.31
C LEU A 903 34.14 -5.72 38.10
N ILE A 904 35.44 -5.68 37.91
CA ILE A 904 36.28 -6.85 37.62
C ILE A 904 37.18 -7.12 38.82
N TRP A 905 37.22 -8.37 39.25
CA TRP A 905 38.24 -8.90 40.17
C TRP A 905 39.36 -9.56 39.37
N THR A 906 40.60 -9.44 39.83
CA THR A 906 41.78 -10.08 39.24
C THR A 906 42.57 -10.86 40.29
N SER A 907 43.14 -12.00 39.90
CA SER A 907 43.91 -12.87 40.80
C SER A 907 45.29 -12.31 41.20
N ARG A 908 45.65 -11.13 40.72
CA ARG A 908 46.84 -10.36 41.11
C ARG A 908 46.53 -8.85 41.09
N PRO A 909 47.30 -8.03 41.81
CA PRO A 909 47.31 -6.57 41.61
C PRO A 909 47.66 -6.20 40.16
N LEU A 910 47.15 -5.06 39.70
CA LEU A 910 47.45 -4.49 38.39
C LEU A 910 48.63 -3.52 38.46
N THR A 911 49.37 -3.40 37.36
CA THR A 911 50.41 -2.39 37.12
C THR A 911 49.87 -1.24 36.26
N ASP A 912 50.64 -0.16 36.12
CA ASP A 912 50.30 0.91 35.17
C ASP A 912 50.31 0.42 33.71
N ASP A 913 51.17 -0.55 33.38
CA ASP A 913 51.18 -1.21 32.06
C ASP A 913 49.90 -2.01 31.80
N ASP A 914 49.36 -2.71 32.81
CA ASP A 914 48.06 -3.40 32.71
C ASP A 914 46.93 -2.42 32.38
N LEU A 915 46.89 -1.29 33.11
CA LEU A 915 45.91 -0.23 32.90
C LEU A 915 46.07 0.43 31.52
N HIS A 916 47.31 0.62 31.06
CA HIS A 916 47.60 1.09 29.71
C HIS A 916 47.08 0.10 28.66
N ASN A 917 47.39 -1.19 28.78
CA ASN A 917 46.95 -2.24 27.86
C ASN A 917 45.42 -2.36 27.79
N ILE A 918 44.70 -2.19 28.91
CA ILE A 918 43.23 -2.10 28.91
C ILE A 918 42.76 -0.84 28.16
N SER A 919 43.42 0.31 28.35
CA SER A 919 43.01 1.60 27.75
C SER A 919 43.11 1.66 26.21
N LEU A 920 43.87 0.75 25.61
CA LEU A 920 43.99 0.59 24.16
C LEU A 920 42.77 -0.11 23.52
N ILE A 921 41.94 -0.79 24.31
CA ILE A 921 40.76 -1.54 23.84
C ILE A 921 39.62 -0.56 23.48
N LYS A 922 39.19 -0.57 22.22
CA LYS A 922 38.12 0.29 21.71
C LYS A 922 37.21 -0.45 20.72
N ASP A 923 35.97 0.03 20.61
CA ASP A 923 35.01 -0.29 19.54
C ASP A 923 34.79 -1.79 19.23
N MET A 924 34.70 -2.62 20.28
CA MET A 924 34.36 -4.03 20.14
C MET A 924 32.89 -4.23 19.74
N ALA A 925 32.64 -4.98 18.67
CA ALA A 925 31.31 -5.30 18.17
C ALA A 925 30.82 -6.68 18.67
N GLY A 926 29.50 -6.82 18.87
CA GLY A 926 28.84 -8.10 19.17
C GLY A 926 29.22 -8.80 20.48
N THR A 927 30.02 -8.16 21.34
CA THR A 927 30.73 -8.84 22.43
C THR A 927 29.84 -9.17 23.63
N TYR A 928 29.87 -10.45 24.04
CA TYR A 928 29.35 -10.91 25.32
C TYR A 928 30.32 -10.49 26.45
N ILE A 929 29.89 -9.55 27.30
CA ILE A 929 30.79 -8.78 28.16
C ILE A 929 31.34 -9.59 29.35
N LYS A 930 30.60 -10.57 29.87
CA LYS A 930 31.08 -11.40 30.99
C LYS A 930 32.19 -12.33 30.51
N GLU A 931 31.91 -12.98 29.40
CA GLU A 931 32.74 -13.94 28.67
C GLU A 931 34.04 -13.28 28.18
N PHE A 932 33.98 -12.02 27.74
CA PHE A 932 35.15 -11.20 27.45
C PHE A 932 36.03 -10.91 28.68
N VAL A 933 35.46 -10.79 29.88
CA VAL A 933 36.25 -10.63 31.11
C VAL A 933 36.92 -11.95 31.51
N HIS A 934 36.13 -13.00 31.72
CA HIS A 934 36.63 -14.28 32.27
C HIS A 934 37.16 -15.27 31.22
N GLY A 935 37.22 -14.88 29.94
CA GLY A 935 37.74 -15.66 28.82
C GLY A 935 36.94 -16.92 28.46
N ASP A 936 35.84 -17.19 29.17
CA ASP A 936 34.92 -18.31 28.92
C ASP A 936 35.63 -19.66 28.75
N LEU A 937 36.52 -20.00 29.70
CA LEU A 937 37.38 -21.19 29.69
C LEU A 937 38.27 -21.33 28.42
N GLY A 938 38.59 -20.20 27.78
CA GLY A 938 39.36 -20.13 26.54
C GLY A 938 38.51 -20.00 25.27
N ARG A 939 37.17 -20.04 25.36
CA ARG A 939 36.28 -19.85 24.21
C ARG A 939 36.22 -18.40 23.71
N THR A 940 36.54 -17.42 24.56
CA THR A 940 36.58 -16.00 24.17
C THR A 940 38.01 -15.46 24.14
N HIS A 941 38.47 -15.07 22.95
CA HIS A 941 39.82 -14.54 22.72
C HIS A 941 39.79 -13.38 21.69
N PRO A 942 40.47 -12.24 21.96
CA PRO A 942 41.12 -11.88 23.22
C PRO A 942 40.09 -11.70 24.36
N SER A 943 40.57 -11.79 25.59
CA SER A 943 39.78 -11.58 26.81
C SER A 943 40.65 -10.95 27.89
N VAL A 944 40.03 -10.26 28.86
CA VAL A 944 40.74 -9.49 29.90
C VAL A 944 41.72 -10.37 30.68
N GLY A 945 41.32 -11.58 31.06
CA GLY A 945 42.23 -12.53 31.73
C GLY A 945 43.46 -12.89 30.90
N VAL A 946 43.31 -13.10 29.58
CA VAL A 946 44.43 -13.38 28.67
C VAL A 946 45.32 -12.14 28.51
N MET A 947 44.73 -10.96 28.28
CA MET A 947 45.48 -9.71 28.10
C MET A 947 46.29 -9.32 29.34
N LEU A 948 45.76 -9.59 30.53
CA LEU A 948 46.43 -9.33 31.81
C LEU A 948 47.27 -10.50 32.32
N SER A 949 47.35 -11.61 31.57
CA SER A 949 48.05 -12.84 31.98
C SER A 949 47.69 -13.31 33.41
N CYS A 950 46.40 -13.23 33.78
CA CYS A 950 45.91 -13.62 35.10
C CYS A 950 44.45 -14.09 35.04
N ARG A 951 43.90 -14.65 36.12
CA ARG A 951 42.45 -14.87 36.16
C ARG A 951 41.76 -13.53 36.41
N ALA A 952 40.76 -13.22 35.58
CA ALA A 952 39.81 -12.13 35.81
C ALA A 952 38.40 -12.71 35.94
N GLU A 953 37.60 -12.16 36.85
CA GLU A 953 36.20 -12.55 37.08
C GLU A 953 35.31 -11.29 37.20
N ILE A 954 34.09 -11.32 36.67
CA ILE A 954 33.19 -10.17 36.65
C ILE A 954 32.21 -10.20 37.84
N LEU A 955 32.38 -9.29 38.79
CA LEU A 955 31.56 -9.21 40.00
C LEU A 955 30.24 -8.48 39.77
N GLN A 956 30.25 -7.43 38.96
CA GLN A 956 29.06 -6.65 38.59
C GLN A 956 29.17 -6.14 37.16
N LEU A 957 28.03 -5.99 36.49
CA LEU A 957 27.90 -5.41 35.15
C LEU A 957 26.67 -4.50 35.10
N ASP A 958 26.83 -3.33 34.50
CA ASP A 958 25.77 -2.37 34.21
C ASP A 958 25.83 -1.98 32.74
N VAL A 959 24.68 -1.88 32.07
CA VAL A 959 24.58 -1.16 30.79
C VAL A 959 24.46 0.33 31.13
N THR A 960 25.44 1.13 30.71
CA THR A 960 25.49 2.57 30.97
C THR A 960 24.85 3.41 29.86
N ASP A 961 24.82 2.92 28.62
CA ASP A 961 24.08 3.56 27.53
C ASP A 961 23.64 2.58 26.43
N VAL A 962 22.52 2.87 25.78
CA VAL A 962 22.07 2.24 24.54
C VAL A 962 21.84 3.35 23.53
N LYS A 963 22.84 3.55 22.65
CA LYS A 963 22.84 4.62 21.64
C LYS A 963 21.74 4.37 20.62
N MET A 964 20.64 5.11 20.75
CA MET A 964 19.50 5.08 19.83
C MET A 964 18.87 6.46 19.79
N ASP A 965 18.69 6.99 18.59
CA ASP A 965 17.81 8.13 18.38
C ASP A 965 16.36 7.61 18.43
N PHE A 966 15.80 7.59 19.64
CA PHE A 966 14.48 7.05 19.96
C PHE A 966 13.80 7.91 21.00
N LEU A 967 12.68 8.52 20.58
CA LEU A 967 11.80 9.34 21.39
C LEU A 967 12.51 10.42 22.21
N GLN A 968 13.55 11.03 21.63
CA GLN A 968 14.15 12.28 22.16
C GLN A 968 13.05 13.35 22.35
#